data_AF-A0A9P6P5A3-F1
#
_entry.id   AF-A0A9P6P5A3-F1
#
_cell.length_a   1.000
_cell.length_b   1.000
_cell.length_c   1.000
_cell.angle_alpha   90.00
_cell.angle_beta   90.00
_cell.angle_gamma   90.00
#
_symmetry.space_group_name_H-M   'P 1'
#
loop_
_entity.id
_entity.type
_entity.pdbx_description
1 polymer ?
#
loop_
_entity_poly.entity_id
_entity_poly.type
_entity_poly.pdbx_seq_one_letter_code
_entity_poly.pdbx_strand_id
1 'polypeptide(L)'
;MAFNDNPSSQEKLQIPGMVSHSESIHSPSSPLQQQSILSTETKLDMRENLTTPHNDPSNPFAFTPEQLSALMDPKNLALLRTYGGLDGVTRGIHANLQSGLVEDAKIETSVTLCDVMSESIQKESVQHAEHVSQESFTQRKITFGDNNLPPTKSKNIFQLMWMAMKDKTLILLAIAAVISLAVGLYEDIANPEYDAQGHKIPGVKWVEGVAIIVAILIVLLVGSINDFQKEKQFKRLNAKKEDRVVKATRQGAISLISVHDILVGEILHLEPGDIVAADGIFIDGHNLRCDESAATGESDAVRKQHWDTCCRLMDEEVRQKNLMPPPSPGPSMFSEDRPIELSHKSLPDPFIISGSKVLEGVGSYLVTGVGVNSYHGRTMMALRTDPESTPLQEKLNALAEMIAKLGSAAGLLMLIVLLIRYFVNWRYGIPSQAAEIVRGIMNILIVVVTIVVVAVPEGLPLAVTLALAYATRRMLKDNNLVRVLAACETMGNATTVCSDKTGTLTQNEMTVVAGTLGSSFRFLKEAPPTRIDLNDITEVGKKVRQPILHMLNQSIAVNSTAFESKNNGNTSFVGNKTETALLAFSRDIGSEHYEVLRNQWPVEQVLPFSSERKAMVTIIRIPHPADPKRMIYRAHVKGASELLVQNCSRIITLRESMYTSAAHDYDVKTRKLNSEDRTRVDRIIQSYAFRSLRTIGIAYRDFEQWPPQKSNVVGDEVEVDYEDIVHDQGLTLLGVVGIEDPLRPGVKEAVKACQQAGVFVRMVTGDNVMTAKSIAKQCGIYTSGGIVMEGPVFRNLPKSEMDAILPRLQVLARSSPEDKQILVGRLKELGDIVAVTGDGTNDGPALKLADVGFSMGIAGTEVAKEASSIILMDDNFSSIVKAIMWGRCVNDAVKKFLEFQLTVNITAVLLTFISAVASGSQKSVLTAVQLLWVNLIMDTFAALALATDPPTEELLNRAPEPRSAPLITLKMWKMIIGQAIFQVVVTLVLLYSDVLHYDSESVVLQTIVFNTFVFCQIFNEINCRRIDSKLNVFHNITKNKFFIFIFALCILGQVIIVNFGGVAFQVTQVGGPEWAIAIVVGLLSLPIGVVVRLIPDGIFAFLFRDPATRQRYLGGAYAGPMTPAVYMAGNERVAWSNAYTHVQQGLQSAHEPHPLNNGSSTLAASVVLPSLVATAPSTGWVPADYEHENQDTQFSYTSRSFHE
;
A
#
# COMPACT_ATOMS: atom_id res chain seq x y z
N MET A 1 20.42 -42.05 56.25
CA MET A 1 20.32 -43.34 56.93
C MET A 1 18.96 -43.95 56.62
N ALA A 2 18.98 -45.02 55.83
CA ALA A 2 18.18 -46.23 55.95
C ALA A 2 16.81 -46.20 56.70
N PHE A 3 15.77 -46.50 55.90
CA PHE A 3 14.78 -47.58 56.06
C PHE A 3 13.48 -47.42 56.87
N ASN A 4 12.41 -47.92 56.20
CA ASN A 4 11.16 -48.56 56.63
C ASN A 4 10.00 -47.67 57.09
N ASP A 5 8.87 -47.60 56.37
CA ASP A 5 7.86 -48.63 55.98
C ASP A 5 6.67 -48.62 56.96
N ASN A 6 5.53 -48.04 56.56
CA ASN A 6 4.28 -48.79 56.31
C ASN A 6 3.11 -47.91 55.79
N PRO A 7 2.11 -48.51 55.11
CA PRO A 7 1.16 -47.85 54.20
C PRO A 7 -0.31 -47.83 54.68
N SER A 8 -1.14 -47.06 53.97
CA SER A 8 -2.60 -47.21 53.67
C SER A 8 -3.15 -45.82 53.33
N SER A 9 -4.03 -45.56 52.37
CA SER A 9 -4.78 -46.32 51.35
C SER A 9 -5.59 -45.29 50.54
N GLN A 10 -5.92 -45.63 49.28
CA GLN A 10 -6.92 -44.98 48.39
C GLN A 10 -6.51 -43.60 47.82
N GLU A 11 -6.61 -43.28 46.53
CA GLU A 11 -7.43 -43.80 45.43
C GLU A 11 -6.78 -43.45 44.07
N LYS A 12 -7.01 -44.30 43.07
CA LYS A 12 -6.40 -44.27 41.72
C LYS A 12 -7.13 -43.30 40.78
N LEU A 13 -6.37 -42.56 39.97
CA LEU A 13 -6.64 -42.46 38.53
C LEU A 13 -5.33 -42.26 37.77
N GLN A 14 -4.99 -43.27 36.96
CA GLN A 14 -3.72 -43.45 36.26
C GLN A 14 -3.70 -42.74 34.90
N ILE A 15 -2.56 -42.08 34.63
CA ILE A 15 -2.06 -41.68 33.33
C ILE A 15 -0.93 -42.68 32.96
N PRO A 16 -0.84 -43.18 31.72
CA PRO A 16 0.44 -43.63 31.18
C PRO A 16 0.73 -42.91 29.84
N GLY A 17 1.95 -42.55 29.46
CA GLY A 17 3.26 -42.73 30.06
C GLY A 17 4.28 -41.96 29.21
N MET A 18 5.31 -41.42 29.87
CA MET A 18 6.45 -40.73 29.26
C MET A 18 7.63 -41.70 29.23
N VAL A 19 8.30 -41.84 28.08
CA VAL A 19 9.63 -42.46 27.96
C VAL A 19 10.67 -41.36 27.78
N SER A 20 11.76 -41.52 28.52
CA SER A 20 12.88 -40.62 28.75
C SER A 20 13.79 -40.35 27.55
N HIS A 21 14.33 -39.13 27.46
CA HIS A 21 15.58 -38.86 26.72
C HIS A 21 16.57 -38.05 27.57
N SER A 22 17.81 -38.53 27.55
CA SER A 22 19.04 -37.96 28.11
C SER A 22 19.66 -36.91 27.18
N GLU A 23 20.17 -35.83 27.75
CA GLU A 23 20.86 -34.73 27.07
C GLU A 23 22.29 -35.09 26.63
N SER A 24 22.68 -34.64 25.43
CA SER A 24 24.08 -34.37 25.09
C SER A 24 24.18 -33.16 24.14
N ILE A 25 25.26 -32.40 24.33
CA ILE A 25 25.52 -31.04 23.83
C ILE A 25 26.16 -31.08 22.44
N HIS A 26 25.67 -30.30 21.46
CA HIS A 26 26.45 -29.85 20.29
C HIS A 26 25.99 -28.49 19.71
N SER A 27 26.98 -27.76 19.17
CA SER A 27 27.03 -26.40 18.59
C SER A 27 26.16 -26.13 17.34
N PRO A 28 25.91 -24.86 16.94
CA PRO A 28 24.90 -24.52 15.95
C PRO A 28 25.37 -24.74 14.51
N SER A 29 24.61 -25.51 13.72
CA SER A 29 24.76 -25.66 12.27
C SER A 29 23.68 -24.86 11.50
N SER A 30 24.00 -24.56 10.24
CA SER A 30 23.36 -23.64 9.28
C SER A 30 21.86 -23.85 8.94
N PRO A 31 21.16 -22.84 8.38
CA PRO A 31 19.70 -22.84 8.15
C PRO A 31 19.17 -23.91 7.17
N LEU A 32 20.05 -24.55 6.39
CA LEU A 32 19.68 -25.54 5.37
C LEU A 32 19.39 -26.93 5.95
N GLN A 33 19.75 -27.21 7.21
CA GLN A 33 19.49 -28.52 7.85
C GLN A 33 18.19 -28.56 8.67
N GLN A 34 17.53 -27.42 8.87
CA GLN A 34 16.25 -27.35 9.58
C GLN A 34 15.04 -27.64 8.67
N GLN A 35 15.24 -27.63 7.35
CA GLN A 35 14.22 -28.03 6.36
C GLN A 35 14.05 -29.55 6.25
N SER A 36 15.06 -30.36 6.59
CA SER A 36 14.98 -31.82 6.44
C SER A 36 14.46 -32.58 7.67
N ILE A 37 14.36 -31.92 8.83
CA ILE A 37 13.85 -32.53 10.07
C ILE A 37 12.37 -32.16 10.29
N LEU A 38 11.87 -31.08 9.68
CA LEU A 38 10.44 -30.73 9.70
C LEU A 38 9.60 -31.49 8.66
N SER A 39 10.24 -32.12 7.67
CA SER A 39 9.55 -32.85 6.60
C SER A 39 9.07 -34.25 6.99
N THR A 40 9.39 -34.73 8.20
CA THR A 40 9.22 -36.15 8.56
C THR A 40 8.16 -36.41 9.63
N GLU A 41 7.63 -35.37 10.31
CA GLU A 41 6.53 -35.51 11.28
C GLU A 41 5.21 -34.86 10.86
N THR A 42 5.09 -34.42 9.60
CA THR A 42 3.82 -33.94 9.00
C THR A 42 3.48 -34.61 7.67
N LYS A 43 3.86 -35.89 7.53
CA LYS A 43 3.17 -36.81 6.60
C LYS A 43 2.26 -37.71 7.42
N LEU A 44 1.17 -37.13 7.93
CA LEU A 44 -0.02 -37.92 8.22
C LEU A 44 -0.64 -38.25 6.87
N ASP A 45 -0.46 -39.49 6.43
CA ASP A 45 -1.21 -40.09 5.34
C ASP A 45 -2.72 -39.99 5.64
N MET A 46 -3.37 -38.94 5.14
CA MET A 46 -4.84 -38.81 5.07
C MET A 46 -5.33 -38.90 3.62
N ARG A 47 -4.93 -39.94 2.89
CA ARG A 47 -5.37 -40.17 1.48
C ARG A 47 -6.20 -41.44 1.27
N GLU A 48 -6.54 -42.18 2.32
CA GLU A 48 -7.29 -43.45 2.18
C GLU A 48 -8.83 -43.28 2.07
N ASN A 49 -9.39 -42.09 2.29
CA ASN A 49 -10.85 -41.85 2.37
C ASN A 49 -11.45 -40.88 1.31
N LEU A 50 -10.77 -40.63 0.19
CA LEU A 50 -11.23 -39.65 -0.80
C LEU A 50 -12.36 -40.15 -1.73
N THR A 51 -12.57 -41.47 -1.78
CA THR A 51 -13.59 -42.13 -2.60
C THR A 51 -14.67 -42.82 -1.75
N THR A 52 -14.62 -42.69 -0.42
CA THR A 52 -15.62 -43.24 0.48
C THR A 52 -16.70 -42.18 0.80
N PRO A 53 -17.99 -42.56 0.85
CA PRO A 53 -19.04 -41.62 1.23
C PRO A 53 -18.84 -41.16 2.69
N HIS A 54 -19.20 -39.90 2.96
CA HIS A 54 -19.13 -39.37 4.33
C HIS A 54 -20.23 -40.00 5.21
N ASN A 55 -20.01 -39.99 6.53
CA ASN A 55 -20.94 -40.52 7.53
C ASN A 55 -21.65 -39.41 8.31
N ASP A 56 -21.67 -38.17 7.82
CA ASP A 56 -22.26 -37.04 8.54
C ASP A 56 -23.77 -36.94 8.23
N PRO A 57 -24.66 -37.25 9.21
CA PRO A 57 -26.11 -37.20 9.01
C PRO A 57 -26.64 -35.78 8.82
N SER A 58 -25.83 -34.75 9.11
CA SER A 58 -26.19 -33.35 8.94
C SER A 58 -25.81 -32.79 7.56
N ASN A 59 -25.04 -33.51 6.75
CA ASN A 59 -24.60 -33.05 5.43
C ASN A 59 -25.50 -33.62 4.30
N PRO A 60 -26.36 -32.80 3.65
CA PRO A 60 -27.21 -33.25 2.55
C PRO A 60 -26.49 -33.35 1.19
N PHE A 61 -25.23 -32.93 1.11
CA PHE A 61 -24.42 -32.92 -0.11
C PHE A 61 -23.57 -34.19 -0.22
N ALA A 62 -23.21 -34.57 -1.45
CA ALA A 62 -22.45 -35.79 -1.71
C ALA A 62 -20.98 -35.71 -1.26
N PHE A 63 -20.46 -34.50 -1.08
CA PHE A 63 -19.03 -34.25 -0.86
C PHE A 63 -18.75 -33.58 0.49
N THR A 64 -17.58 -33.84 1.05
CA THR A 64 -16.99 -33.06 2.15
C THR A 64 -16.11 -31.93 1.61
N PRO A 65 -15.82 -30.88 2.40
CA PRO A 65 -14.91 -29.81 1.99
C PRO A 65 -13.49 -30.33 1.67
N GLU A 66 -13.05 -31.36 2.39
CA GLU A 66 -11.75 -32.01 2.17
C GLU A 66 -11.71 -32.73 0.82
N GLN A 67 -12.77 -33.46 0.45
CA GLN A 67 -12.88 -34.15 -0.84
C GLN A 67 -12.87 -33.17 -2.02
N LEU A 68 -13.61 -32.05 -1.94
CA LEU A 68 -13.59 -31.02 -2.97
C LEU A 68 -12.24 -30.31 -3.08
N SER A 69 -11.57 -30.08 -1.95
CA SER A 69 -10.25 -29.46 -1.95
C SER A 69 -9.15 -30.36 -2.54
N ALA A 70 -9.29 -31.68 -2.42
CA ALA A 70 -8.36 -32.66 -2.97
C ALA A 70 -8.35 -32.67 -4.51
N LEU A 71 -9.34 -32.06 -5.16
CA LEU A 71 -9.33 -31.83 -6.61
C LEU A 71 -8.27 -30.79 -7.01
N MET A 72 -7.93 -29.86 -6.11
CA MET A 72 -7.15 -28.66 -6.41
C MET A 72 -5.69 -28.77 -5.95
N ASP A 73 -5.37 -29.63 -4.97
CA ASP A 73 -4.03 -29.73 -4.35
C ASP A 73 -3.54 -31.18 -4.12
N PRO A 74 -2.71 -31.75 -5.04
CA PRO A 74 -2.42 -31.24 -6.37
C PRO A 74 -3.62 -31.42 -7.31
N LYS A 75 -3.67 -30.64 -8.41
CA LYS A 75 -4.71 -30.76 -9.45
C LYS A 75 -4.89 -32.22 -9.89
N ASN A 76 -6.08 -32.78 -9.65
CA ASN A 76 -6.32 -34.20 -9.88
C ASN A 76 -7.47 -34.46 -10.87
N LEU A 77 -7.10 -34.53 -12.15
CA LEU A 77 -8.02 -34.85 -13.25
C LEU A 77 -8.64 -36.25 -13.11
N ALA A 78 -7.89 -37.23 -12.59
CA ALA A 78 -8.38 -38.59 -12.42
C ALA A 78 -9.49 -38.65 -11.35
N LEU A 79 -9.35 -37.90 -10.27
CA LEU A 79 -10.36 -37.79 -9.23
C LEU A 79 -11.63 -37.10 -9.76
N LEU A 80 -11.50 -36.04 -10.55
CA LEU A 80 -12.64 -35.40 -11.21
C LEU A 80 -13.39 -36.37 -12.15
N ARG A 81 -12.67 -37.25 -12.85
CA ARG A 81 -13.26 -38.33 -13.65
C ARG A 81 -14.06 -39.30 -12.79
N THR A 82 -13.54 -39.71 -11.63
CA THR A 82 -14.25 -40.61 -10.71
C THR A 82 -15.50 -39.97 -10.10
N TYR A 83 -15.54 -38.65 -9.96
CA TYR A 83 -16.71 -37.90 -9.48
C TYR A 83 -17.76 -37.62 -10.57
N GLY A 84 -17.66 -38.24 -11.75
CA GLY A 84 -18.64 -38.06 -12.82
C GLY A 84 -18.49 -36.73 -13.58
N GLY A 85 -17.31 -36.10 -13.54
CA GLY A 85 -17.01 -34.85 -14.26
C GLY A 85 -17.76 -33.64 -13.71
N LEU A 86 -17.92 -32.60 -14.55
CA LEU A 86 -18.61 -31.37 -14.16
C LEU A 86 -20.07 -31.62 -13.75
N ASP A 87 -20.78 -32.50 -14.46
CA ASP A 87 -22.18 -32.84 -14.18
C ASP A 87 -22.34 -33.64 -12.88
N GLY A 88 -21.42 -34.54 -12.57
CA GLY A 88 -21.41 -35.28 -11.31
C GLY A 88 -21.17 -34.36 -10.11
N VAL A 89 -20.18 -33.46 -10.20
CA VAL A 89 -19.92 -32.45 -9.16
C VAL A 89 -21.12 -31.52 -8.98
N THR A 90 -21.70 -31.02 -10.07
CA THR A 90 -22.87 -30.14 -10.07
C THR A 90 -24.09 -30.80 -9.39
N ARG A 91 -24.35 -32.09 -9.70
CA ARG A 91 -25.40 -32.87 -9.05
C ARG A 91 -25.13 -33.09 -7.57
N GLY A 92 -23.89 -33.46 -7.20
CA GLY A 92 -23.55 -33.74 -5.80
C GLY A 92 -23.56 -32.50 -4.88
N ILE A 93 -23.40 -31.29 -5.44
CA ILE A 93 -23.52 -30.02 -4.69
C ILE A 93 -24.86 -29.29 -4.93
N HIS A 94 -25.83 -29.90 -5.62
CA HIS A 94 -27.14 -29.29 -5.96
C HIS A 94 -27.04 -27.90 -6.58
N ALA A 95 -26.19 -27.71 -7.59
CA ALA A 95 -26.05 -26.46 -8.34
C ALA A 95 -26.72 -26.56 -9.73
N ASN A 96 -27.01 -25.42 -10.36
CA ASN A 96 -27.50 -25.36 -11.74
C ASN A 96 -26.57 -24.47 -12.58
N LEU A 97 -26.02 -25.02 -13.67
CA LEU A 97 -25.04 -24.35 -14.54
C LEU A 97 -25.59 -23.15 -15.32
N GLN A 98 -26.92 -23.03 -15.48
CA GLN A 98 -27.54 -21.91 -16.21
C GLN A 98 -28.10 -20.83 -15.28
N SER A 99 -28.81 -21.22 -14.21
CA SER A 99 -29.46 -20.26 -13.30
C SER A 99 -28.60 -19.87 -12.11
N GLY A 100 -27.49 -20.56 -11.85
CA GLY A 100 -26.75 -20.45 -10.59
C GLY A 100 -27.58 -20.91 -9.39
N LEU A 101 -27.20 -20.48 -8.18
CA LEU A 101 -27.95 -20.76 -6.95
C LEU A 101 -29.21 -19.89 -6.84
N VAL A 102 -30.25 -20.44 -6.19
CA VAL A 102 -31.54 -19.79 -5.92
C VAL A 102 -31.76 -19.76 -4.41
N GLU A 103 -32.03 -18.57 -3.84
CA GLU A 103 -32.12 -18.34 -2.39
C GLU A 103 -33.24 -19.17 -1.71
N ASP A 104 -34.39 -19.33 -2.37
CA ASP A 104 -35.58 -20.03 -1.82
C ASP A 104 -35.65 -21.52 -2.19
N ALA A 105 -34.60 -22.10 -2.78
CA ALA A 105 -34.62 -23.51 -3.16
C ALA A 105 -34.53 -24.40 -1.91
N LYS A 106 -35.55 -25.23 -1.65
CA LYS A 106 -35.52 -26.25 -0.60
C LYS A 106 -34.79 -27.49 -1.11
N ILE A 107 -33.88 -28.04 -0.30
CA ILE A 107 -33.20 -29.30 -0.61
C ILE A 107 -34.15 -30.44 -0.21
N GLU A 108 -34.79 -31.09 -1.19
CA GLU A 108 -35.79 -32.13 -0.94
C GLU A 108 -35.20 -33.55 -0.82
N THR A 109 -33.99 -33.77 -1.34
CA THR A 109 -33.32 -35.09 -1.38
C THR A 109 -31.82 -34.96 -1.11
N SER A 110 -31.26 -35.77 -0.20
CA SER A 110 -29.81 -35.90 -0.01
C SER A 110 -29.20 -36.84 -1.05
N VAL A 111 -28.10 -36.43 -1.70
CA VAL A 111 -27.39 -37.24 -2.71
C VAL A 111 -26.11 -37.79 -2.10
N THR A 112 -25.83 -39.09 -2.25
CA THR A 112 -24.60 -39.71 -1.73
C THR A 112 -23.49 -39.77 -2.79
N LEU A 113 -22.23 -39.91 -2.37
CA LEU A 113 -21.08 -40.05 -3.28
C LEU A 113 -21.25 -41.25 -4.23
N CYS A 114 -21.86 -42.35 -3.77
CA CYS A 114 -22.14 -43.54 -4.58
C CYS A 114 -23.16 -43.26 -5.71
N ASP A 115 -24.13 -42.37 -5.48
CA ASP A 115 -25.12 -41.97 -6.50
C ASP A 115 -24.47 -41.10 -7.60
N VAL A 116 -23.42 -40.35 -7.24
CA VAL A 116 -22.67 -39.52 -8.18
C VAL A 116 -21.70 -40.37 -9.02
N MET A 117 -21.09 -41.40 -8.42
CA MET A 117 -20.11 -42.28 -9.06
C MET A 117 -20.73 -43.35 -9.97
N SER A 118 -22.04 -43.62 -9.87
CA SER A 118 -22.72 -44.62 -10.69
C SER A 118 -23.25 -44.02 -12.00
N GLU A 119 -22.74 -44.49 -13.15
CA GLU A 119 -23.19 -44.07 -14.49
C GLU A 119 -24.63 -44.54 -14.85
N SER A 120 -25.32 -45.25 -13.95
CA SER A 120 -26.48 -46.10 -14.30
C SER A 120 -27.81 -45.79 -13.60
N ILE A 121 -28.04 -44.58 -13.08
CA ILE A 121 -29.38 -44.17 -12.61
C ILE A 121 -29.94 -43.07 -13.52
N GLN A 122 -30.29 -43.46 -14.74
CA GLN A 122 -31.39 -42.81 -15.45
C GLN A 122 -32.69 -43.48 -14.99
N LYS A 123 -33.48 -42.74 -14.20
CA LYS A 123 -34.85 -43.02 -13.74
C LYS A 123 -34.99 -44.06 -12.62
N GLU A 124 -35.79 -43.66 -11.63
CA GLU A 124 -36.41 -44.45 -10.54
C GLU A 124 -35.55 -44.88 -9.35
N SER A 125 -35.55 -44.04 -8.31
CA SER A 125 -35.65 -44.49 -6.91
C SER A 125 -36.19 -43.39 -6.00
N VAL A 126 -37.51 -43.15 -6.11
CA VAL A 126 -38.29 -42.58 -5.01
C VAL A 126 -38.58 -43.74 -4.06
N GLN A 127 -37.90 -43.80 -2.92
CA GLN A 127 -38.50 -44.18 -1.62
C GLN A 127 -37.43 -44.33 -0.52
N HIS A 128 -37.67 -43.59 0.57
CA HIS A 128 -37.03 -43.63 1.90
C HIS A 128 -35.81 -42.74 2.13
N ALA A 129 -36.07 -41.46 2.43
CA ALA A 129 -35.29 -40.69 3.40
C ALA A 129 -36.20 -39.68 4.11
N GLU A 130 -36.07 -39.58 5.44
CA GLU A 130 -36.92 -38.76 6.31
C GLU A 130 -36.74 -37.26 6.04
N HIS A 131 -37.86 -36.52 6.10
CA HIS A 131 -37.94 -35.09 5.82
C HIS A 131 -37.12 -34.22 6.80
N VAL A 132 -36.11 -33.51 6.29
CA VAL A 132 -35.56 -32.32 6.95
C VAL A 132 -35.61 -31.15 5.95
N SER A 133 -36.57 -30.23 6.15
CA SER A 133 -36.68 -29.02 5.35
C SER A 133 -35.84 -27.89 5.97
N GLN A 134 -34.74 -27.49 5.32
CA GLN A 134 -33.90 -26.36 5.73
C GLN A 134 -33.53 -25.46 4.54
N GLU A 135 -33.24 -24.19 4.83
CA GLU A 135 -32.80 -23.19 3.84
C GLU A 135 -31.44 -23.60 3.21
N SER A 136 -31.39 -23.69 1.87
CA SER A 136 -30.23 -24.20 1.12
C SER A 136 -28.93 -23.41 1.39
N PHE A 137 -29.01 -22.10 1.56
CA PHE A 137 -27.84 -21.24 1.77
C PHE A 137 -27.25 -21.42 3.18
N THR A 138 -28.10 -21.47 4.21
CA THR A 138 -27.66 -21.66 5.60
C THR A 138 -26.99 -23.03 5.76
N GLN A 139 -27.50 -24.07 5.12
CA GLN A 139 -26.91 -25.40 5.18
C GLN A 139 -25.56 -25.48 4.46
N ARG A 140 -25.41 -24.84 3.29
CA ARG A 140 -24.12 -24.75 2.59
C ARG A 140 -23.04 -24.09 3.44
N LYS A 141 -23.40 -23.02 4.17
CA LYS A 141 -22.48 -22.33 5.09
C LYS A 141 -22.02 -23.22 6.24
N ILE A 142 -22.93 -24.03 6.79
CA ILE A 142 -22.60 -24.98 7.87
C ILE A 142 -21.67 -26.08 7.36
N THR A 143 -21.94 -26.65 6.17
CA THR A 143 -21.17 -27.78 5.63
C THR A 143 -19.82 -27.35 5.04
N PHE A 144 -19.81 -26.35 4.16
CA PHE A 144 -18.61 -25.97 3.39
C PHE A 144 -17.84 -24.78 3.99
N GLY A 145 -18.46 -24.07 4.93
CA GLY A 145 -17.93 -22.85 5.54
C GLY A 145 -18.27 -21.59 4.74
N ASP A 146 -18.01 -20.44 5.36
CA ASP A 146 -18.08 -19.13 4.72
C ASP A 146 -16.76 -18.78 4.02
N ASN A 147 -16.81 -17.91 3.00
CA ASN A 147 -15.61 -17.38 2.35
C ASN A 147 -14.93 -16.27 3.16
N ASN A 148 -14.70 -16.53 4.45
CA ASN A 148 -14.02 -15.62 5.35
C ASN A 148 -12.89 -16.32 6.09
N LEU A 149 -11.73 -15.68 6.15
CA LEU A 149 -10.58 -16.21 6.88
C LEU A 149 -10.68 -15.82 8.36
N PRO A 150 -10.52 -16.76 9.31
CA PRO A 150 -10.72 -16.46 10.72
C PRO A 150 -9.68 -15.42 11.17
N PRO A 151 -10.08 -14.28 11.75
CA PRO A 151 -9.13 -13.25 12.13
C PRO A 151 -8.13 -13.79 13.15
N THR A 152 -6.91 -13.23 13.18
CA THR A 152 -5.92 -13.60 14.19
C THR A 152 -6.48 -13.35 15.60
N LYS A 153 -6.29 -14.33 16.50
CA LYS A 153 -6.73 -14.22 17.90
C LYS A 153 -6.02 -13.02 18.52
N SER A 154 -6.77 -12.03 19.02
CA SER A 154 -6.17 -10.89 19.74
C SER A 154 -5.68 -11.36 21.09
N LYS A 155 -4.67 -10.67 21.61
CA LYS A 155 -4.26 -10.85 22.99
C LYS A 155 -5.33 -10.24 23.89
N ASN A 156 -5.67 -10.93 24.96
CA ASN A 156 -6.57 -10.38 25.98
C ASN A 156 -5.84 -9.29 26.79
N ILE A 157 -6.58 -8.38 27.40
CA ILE A 157 -6.00 -7.31 28.21
C ILE A 157 -5.09 -7.84 29.34
N PHE A 158 -5.48 -8.95 29.98
CA PHE A 158 -4.65 -9.62 30.99
C PHE A 158 -3.36 -10.20 30.42
N GLN A 159 -3.39 -10.68 29.18
CA GLN A 159 -2.19 -11.20 28.50
C GLN A 159 -1.24 -10.06 28.12
N LEU A 160 -1.79 -8.90 27.71
CA LEU A 160 -1.00 -7.68 27.48
C LEU A 160 -0.39 -7.16 28.78
N MET A 161 -1.15 -7.13 29.88
CA MET A 161 -0.62 -6.79 31.21
C MET A 161 0.52 -7.73 31.64
N TRP A 162 0.37 -9.04 31.41
CA TRP A 162 1.41 -10.01 31.72
C TRP A 162 2.67 -9.82 30.86
N MET A 163 2.51 -9.43 29.60
CA MET A 163 3.65 -9.09 28.73
C MET A 163 4.35 -7.81 29.20
N ALA A 164 3.60 -6.78 29.59
CA ALA A 164 4.15 -5.53 30.13
C ALA A 164 4.91 -5.76 31.44
N MET A 165 4.41 -6.64 32.31
CA MET A 165 5.10 -7.04 33.55
C MET A 165 6.46 -7.72 33.35
N LYS A 166 6.77 -8.21 32.14
CA LYS A 166 8.07 -8.83 31.84
C LYS A 166 9.17 -7.81 31.54
N ASP A 167 8.87 -6.52 31.54
CA ASP A 167 9.89 -5.49 31.36
C ASP A 167 10.87 -5.48 32.52
N LYS A 168 12.17 -5.41 32.21
CA LYS A 168 13.25 -5.47 33.19
C LYS A 168 13.24 -4.27 34.14
N THR A 169 12.79 -3.09 33.67
CA THR A 169 12.65 -1.87 34.49
C THR A 169 11.55 -2.03 35.53
N LEU A 170 10.36 -2.46 35.11
CA LEU A 170 9.21 -2.69 35.99
C LEU A 170 9.48 -3.83 36.98
N ILE A 171 10.19 -4.88 36.56
CA ILE A 171 10.63 -5.95 37.47
C ILE A 171 11.56 -5.38 38.55
N LEU A 172 12.56 -4.55 38.18
CA LEU A 172 13.48 -3.94 39.14
C LEU A 172 12.73 -3.05 40.14
N LEU A 173 11.77 -2.25 39.66
CA LEU A 173 10.94 -1.39 40.50
C LEU A 173 10.01 -2.20 41.41
N ALA A 174 9.43 -3.31 40.93
CA ALA A 174 8.60 -4.20 41.72
C ALA A 174 9.41 -4.86 42.84
N ILE A 175 10.65 -5.29 42.57
CA ILE A 175 11.56 -5.81 43.58
C ILE A 175 11.86 -4.74 44.63
N ALA A 176 12.21 -3.51 44.20
CA ALA A 176 12.47 -2.40 45.12
C ALA A 176 11.25 -2.05 45.97
N ALA A 177 10.04 -2.08 45.39
CA ALA A 177 8.79 -1.81 46.09
C ALA A 177 8.47 -2.87 47.15
N VAL A 178 8.70 -4.16 46.83
CA VAL A 178 8.53 -5.27 47.78
C VAL A 178 9.52 -5.14 48.94
N ILE A 179 10.78 -4.80 48.66
CA ILE A 179 11.77 -4.62 49.74
C ILE A 179 11.44 -3.38 50.58
N SER A 180 11.06 -2.25 49.96
CA SER A 180 10.60 -1.04 50.65
C SER A 180 9.40 -1.32 51.55
N LEU A 181 8.42 -2.08 51.06
CA LEU A 181 7.26 -2.51 51.84
C LEU A 181 7.66 -3.40 53.02
N ALA A 182 8.55 -4.37 52.80
CA ALA A 182 9.02 -5.27 53.85
C ALA A 182 9.77 -4.51 54.96
N VAL A 183 10.61 -3.54 54.60
CA VAL A 183 11.32 -2.68 55.56
C VAL A 183 10.35 -1.74 56.29
N GLY A 184 9.42 -1.12 55.58
CA GLY A 184 8.40 -0.24 56.18
C GLY A 184 7.51 -0.97 57.18
N LEU A 185 7.05 -2.18 56.84
CA LEU A 185 6.30 -3.05 57.76
C LEU A 185 7.14 -3.44 58.98
N TYR A 186 8.41 -3.79 58.78
CA TYR A 186 9.30 -4.13 59.88
C TYR A 186 9.48 -2.94 60.83
N GLU A 187 9.67 -1.73 60.33
CA GLU A 187 9.82 -0.53 61.16
C GLU A 187 8.56 -0.21 61.97
N ASP A 188 7.39 -0.25 61.33
CA ASP A 188 6.12 0.07 61.99
C ASP A 188 5.73 -0.97 63.06
N ILE A 189 6.21 -2.21 62.93
CA ILE A 189 5.96 -3.31 63.87
C ILE A 189 7.04 -3.39 64.97
N ALA A 190 8.32 -3.25 64.61
CA ALA A 190 9.45 -3.49 65.52
C ALA A 190 9.92 -2.23 66.29
N ASN A 191 9.81 -1.03 65.70
CA ASN A 191 10.28 0.23 66.28
C ASN A 191 9.20 1.33 66.21
N PRO A 192 8.13 1.25 67.03
CA PRO A 192 7.10 2.29 67.05
C PRO A 192 7.67 3.62 67.56
N GLU A 193 7.54 4.68 66.76
CA GLU A 193 7.91 6.04 67.15
C GLU A 193 6.80 6.65 68.05
N TYR A 194 7.22 7.36 69.09
CA TYR A 194 6.33 8.06 70.03
C TYR A 194 6.54 9.58 69.86
N ASP A 195 5.46 10.36 69.90
CA ASP A 195 5.54 11.81 69.86
C ASP A 195 6.21 12.37 71.14
N ALA A 196 6.54 13.67 71.15
CA ALA A 196 7.12 14.34 72.33
C ALA A 196 6.19 14.33 73.57
N GLN A 197 4.95 13.84 73.43
CA GLN A 197 3.92 13.73 74.45
C GLN A 197 3.68 12.26 74.88
N GLY A 198 4.42 11.30 74.32
CA GLY A 198 4.36 9.87 74.65
C GLY A 198 3.26 9.07 73.94
N HIS A 199 2.55 9.63 72.96
CA HIS A 199 1.58 8.90 72.15
C HIS A 199 2.26 8.19 70.98
N LYS A 200 1.80 6.96 70.71
CA LYS A 200 2.26 6.16 69.57
C LYS A 200 1.84 6.87 68.27
N ILE A 201 2.81 7.31 67.49
CA ILE A 201 2.57 7.85 66.15
C ILE A 201 2.12 6.67 65.28
N PRO A 202 1.01 6.77 64.52
CA PRO A 202 0.61 5.70 63.63
C PRO A 202 1.73 5.44 62.63
N GLY A 203 2.15 4.18 62.51
CA GLY A 203 3.17 3.76 61.55
C GLY A 203 2.62 3.85 60.13
N VAL A 204 3.04 4.87 59.39
CA VAL A 204 2.62 5.12 57.99
C VAL A 204 3.76 4.81 57.01
N LYS A 205 4.85 4.17 57.46
CA LYS A 205 6.05 3.96 56.64
C LYS A 205 5.85 2.85 55.62
N TRP A 206 4.99 1.87 55.90
CA TRP A 206 4.55 0.87 54.92
C TRP A 206 3.84 1.49 53.70
N VAL A 207 3.28 2.70 53.82
CA VAL A 207 2.52 3.37 52.75
C VAL A 207 3.39 3.72 51.56
N GLU A 208 4.69 3.99 51.75
CA GLU A 208 5.60 4.30 50.65
C GLU A 208 5.77 3.10 49.70
N GLY A 209 6.03 1.90 50.24
CA GLY A 209 6.13 0.68 49.45
C GLY A 209 4.81 0.31 48.75
N VAL A 210 3.67 0.46 49.43
CA VAL A 210 2.35 0.23 48.83
C VAL A 210 2.03 1.25 47.74
N ALA A 211 2.40 2.52 47.92
CA ALA A 211 2.18 3.56 46.93
C ALA A 211 2.96 3.27 45.64
N ILE A 212 4.19 2.75 45.73
CA ILE A 212 4.96 2.31 44.55
C ILE A 212 4.27 1.13 43.85
N ILE A 213 3.79 0.13 44.60
CA ILE A 213 3.07 -1.03 44.01
C ILE A 213 1.79 -0.58 43.29
N VAL A 214 1.00 0.29 43.91
CA VAL A 214 -0.23 0.83 43.30
C VAL A 214 0.10 1.66 42.06
N ALA A 215 1.16 2.48 42.11
CA ALA A 215 1.61 3.25 40.96
C ALA A 215 2.03 2.36 39.80
N ILE A 216 2.80 1.29 40.06
CA ILE A 216 3.14 0.27 39.04
C ILE A 216 1.87 -0.34 38.43
N LEU A 217 0.90 -0.71 39.26
CA LEU A 217 -0.36 -1.30 38.78
C LEU A 217 -1.17 -0.32 37.91
N ILE A 218 -1.21 0.96 38.26
CA ILE A 218 -1.85 2.00 37.45
C ILE A 218 -1.12 2.15 36.12
N VAL A 219 0.22 2.25 36.12
CA VAL A 219 1.03 2.38 34.91
C VAL A 219 0.82 1.18 33.99
N LEU A 220 0.85 -0.04 34.52
CA LEU A 220 0.58 -1.27 33.75
C LEU A 220 -0.83 -1.31 33.18
N LEU A 221 -1.84 -0.92 33.97
CA LEU A 221 -3.22 -0.89 33.54
C LEU A 221 -3.41 0.10 32.40
N VAL A 222 -2.92 1.33 32.58
CA VAL A 222 -3.01 2.39 31.57
C VAL A 222 -2.25 2.01 30.30
N GLY A 223 -1.01 1.50 30.43
CA GLY A 223 -0.21 1.02 29.31
C GLY A 223 -0.90 -0.12 28.55
N SER A 224 -1.45 -1.11 29.27
CA SER A 224 -2.13 -2.26 28.65
C SER A 224 -3.48 -1.89 28.02
N ILE A 225 -4.22 -0.94 28.60
CA ILE A 225 -5.43 -0.39 27.98
C ILE A 225 -5.07 0.29 26.65
N ASN A 226 -3.96 1.03 26.61
CA ASN A 226 -3.50 1.69 25.39
C ASN A 226 -3.13 0.67 24.32
N ASP A 227 -2.36 -0.37 24.67
CA ASP A 227 -2.01 -1.46 23.75
C ASP A 227 -3.24 -2.25 23.26
N PHE A 228 -4.21 -2.48 24.14
CA PHE A 228 -5.47 -3.13 23.75
C PHE A 228 -6.27 -2.27 22.77
N GLN A 229 -6.33 -0.95 22.99
CA GLN A 229 -6.96 -0.03 22.05
C GLN A 229 -6.23 -0.02 20.70
N LYS A 230 -4.89 -0.11 20.70
CA LYS A 230 -4.05 -0.23 19.51
C LYS A 230 -4.37 -1.51 18.71
N GLU A 231 -4.40 -2.69 19.34
CA GLU A 231 -4.78 -3.94 18.66
C GLU A 231 -6.20 -3.87 18.08
N LYS A 232 -7.16 -3.30 18.82
CA LYS A 232 -8.55 -3.16 18.37
C LYS A 232 -8.68 -2.23 17.16
N GLN A 233 -7.91 -1.15 17.13
CA GLN A 233 -7.87 -0.24 15.98
C GLN A 233 -7.26 -0.93 14.75
N PHE A 234 -6.18 -1.69 14.94
CA PHE A 234 -5.55 -2.47 13.88
C PHE A 234 -6.51 -3.50 13.26
N LYS A 235 -7.28 -4.21 14.09
CA LYS A 235 -8.30 -5.15 13.62
C LYS A 235 -9.38 -4.50 12.78
N ARG A 236 -9.87 -3.33 13.18
CA ARG A 236 -10.89 -2.58 12.42
C ARG A 236 -10.38 -2.10 11.06
N LEU A 237 -9.08 -1.81 10.96
CA LEU A 237 -8.44 -1.45 9.69
C LEU A 237 -8.30 -2.67 8.78
N ASN A 238 -7.87 -3.82 9.30
CA ASN A 238 -7.77 -5.06 8.52
C ASN A 238 -9.13 -5.57 8.03
N ALA A 239 -10.19 -5.46 8.85
CA ALA A 239 -11.54 -5.87 8.43
C ALA A 239 -12.07 -5.09 7.20
N LYS A 240 -11.61 -3.85 6.98
CA LYS A 240 -11.97 -3.06 5.79
C LYS A 240 -11.10 -3.34 4.57
N LYS A 241 -9.94 -3.99 4.76
CA LYS A 241 -9.01 -4.34 3.67
C LYS A 241 -9.52 -5.54 2.86
N GLU A 242 -10.36 -6.39 3.45
CA GLU A 242 -10.78 -7.67 2.89
C GLU A 242 -12.12 -7.63 2.14
N ASP A 243 -12.84 -6.49 2.19
CA ASP A 243 -14.15 -6.33 1.54
C ASP A 243 -13.99 -5.96 0.06
N ARG A 244 -14.35 -6.88 -0.83
CA ARG A 244 -14.33 -6.72 -2.31
C ARG A 244 -15.54 -7.39 -2.93
N VAL A 245 -15.89 -7.04 -4.17
CA VAL A 245 -17.05 -7.57 -4.90
C VAL A 245 -16.63 -8.43 -6.10
N VAL A 246 -17.42 -9.46 -6.41
CA VAL A 246 -17.24 -10.36 -7.56
C VAL A 246 -18.52 -10.49 -8.37
N LYS A 247 -18.37 -10.83 -9.66
CA LYS A 247 -19.49 -11.11 -10.57
C LYS A 247 -19.95 -12.54 -10.40
N ALA A 248 -21.19 -12.74 -9.96
CA ALA A 248 -21.79 -14.05 -9.78
C ALA A 248 -23.16 -14.14 -10.48
N THR A 249 -23.50 -15.33 -10.99
CA THR A 249 -24.89 -15.63 -11.42
C THR A 249 -25.70 -16.08 -10.21
N ARG A 250 -26.74 -15.33 -9.86
CA ARG A 250 -27.78 -15.73 -8.90
C ARG A 250 -29.15 -15.56 -9.55
N GLN A 251 -30.04 -16.54 -9.39
CA GLN A 251 -31.40 -16.51 -9.95
C GLN A 251 -31.47 -16.23 -11.47
N GLY A 252 -30.47 -16.69 -12.24
CA GLY A 252 -30.40 -16.48 -13.69
C GLY A 252 -29.97 -15.08 -14.12
N ALA A 253 -29.65 -14.18 -13.20
CA ALA A 253 -29.12 -12.85 -13.49
C ALA A 253 -27.69 -12.68 -12.96
N ILE A 254 -26.87 -11.93 -13.69
CA ILE A 254 -25.51 -11.58 -13.26
C ILE A 254 -25.61 -10.40 -12.29
N SER A 255 -25.06 -10.57 -11.09
CA SER A 255 -25.05 -9.56 -10.03
C SER A 255 -23.67 -9.45 -9.38
N LEU A 256 -23.39 -8.30 -8.76
CA LEU A 256 -22.17 -8.09 -7.97
C LEU A 256 -22.46 -8.47 -6.51
N ILE A 257 -21.74 -9.47 -5.99
CA ILE A 257 -21.86 -9.94 -4.60
C ILE A 257 -20.55 -9.68 -3.85
N SER A 258 -20.58 -9.53 -2.52
CA SER A 258 -19.35 -9.45 -1.73
C SER A 258 -18.60 -10.79 -1.79
N VAL A 259 -17.27 -10.75 -1.79
CA VAL A 259 -16.42 -11.95 -1.75
C VAL A 259 -16.69 -12.80 -0.52
N HIS A 260 -17.09 -12.19 0.59
CA HIS A 260 -17.46 -12.91 1.81
C HIS A 260 -18.75 -13.72 1.68
N ASP A 261 -19.63 -13.35 0.74
CA ASP A 261 -20.91 -14.00 0.50
C ASP A 261 -20.83 -15.11 -0.55
N ILE A 262 -19.63 -15.44 -1.05
CA ILE A 262 -19.43 -16.52 -2.01
C ILE A 262 -19.66 -17.87 -1.34
N LEU A 263 -20.43 -18.74 -2.01
CA LEU A 263 -20.74 -20.09 -1.55
C LEU A 263 -20.34 -21.17 -2.56
N VAL A 264 -20.13 -22.39 -2.06
CA VAL A 264 -19.89 -23.57 -2.90
C VAL A 264 -21.13 -23.89 -3.74
N GLY A 265 -20.92 -24.05 -5.04
CA GLY A 265 -21.98 -24.24 -6.05
C GLY A 265 -22.42 -22.96 -6.77
N GLU A 266 -21.87 -21.80 -6.43
CA GLU A 266 -22.08 -20.57 -7.22
C GLU A 266 -21.31 -20.58 -8.53
N ILE A 267 -21.78 -19.77 -9.47
CA ILE A 267 -21.13 -19.54 -10.76
C ILE A 267 -20.52 -18.15 -10.73
N LEU A 268 -19.20 -18.09 -10.88
CA LEU A 268 -18.46 -16.84 -10.95
C LEU A 268 -17.98 -16.58 -12.38
N HIS A 269 -17.99 -15.31 -12.77
CA HIS A 269 -17.52 -14.85 -14.07
C HIS A 269 -16.16 -14.19 -13.95
N LEU A 270 -15.26 -14.58 -14.84
CA LEU A 270 -13.87 -14.14 -14.89
C LEU A 270 -13.62 -13.31 -16.14
N GLU A 271 -13.01 -12.15 -15.95
CA GLU A 271 -12.51 -11.27 -17.00
C GLU A 271 -11.00 -11.02 -16.83
N PRO A 272 -10.30 -10.59 -17.90
CA PRO A 272 -8.87 -10.28 -17.81
C PRO A 272 -8.59 -9.23 -16.74
N GLY A 273 -7.70 -9.57 -15.79
CA GLY A 273 -7.34 -8.72 -14.64
C GLY A 273 -7.96 -9.13 -13.31
N ASP A 274 -8.97 -10.00 -13.31
CA ASP A 274 -9.59 -10.50 -12.08
C ASP A 274 -8.66 -11.45 -11.31
N ILE A 275 -8.71 -11.38 -9.99
CA ILE A 275 -8.16 -12.42 -9.11
C ILE A 275 -9.28 -13.40 -8.77
N VAL A 276 -9.01 -14.67 -8.98
CA VAL A 276 -9.91 -15.77 -8.66
C VAL A 276 -10.17 -15.79 -7.16
N ALA A 277 -11.44 -15.60 -6.76
CA ALA A 277 -11.83 -15.41 -5.36
C ALA A 277 -12.03 -16.73 -4.59
N ALA A 278 -12.33 -17.81 -5.30
CA ALA A 278 -12.61 -19.13 -4.74
C ALA A 278 -12.19 -20.21 -5.74
N ASP A 279 -11.87 -21.40 -5.24
CA ASP A 279 -11.49 -22.54 -6.07
C ASP A 279 -12.68 -23.05 -6.87
N GLY A 280 -12.45 -23.55 -8.08
CA GLY A 280 -13.51 -24.14 -8.87
C GLY A 280 -13.11 -24.84 -10.16
N ILE A 281 -14.12 -25.21 -10.96
CA ILE A 281 -13.99 -25.93 -12.22
C ILE A 281 -14.58 -25.07 -13.35
N PHE A 282 -13.84 -24.94 -14.44
CA PHE A 282 -14.22 -24.15 -15.62
C PHE A 282 -15.47 -24.75 -16.32
N ILE A 283 -16.48 -23.90 -16.57
CA ILE A 283 -17.74 -24.29 -17.23
C ILE A 283 -17.70 -23.92 -18.72
N ASP A 284 -17.58 -22.66 -19.04
CA ASP A 284 -17.61 -22.20 -20.44
C ASP A 284 -16.89 -20.87 -20.58
N GLY A 285 -16.32 -20.60 -21.75
CA GLY A 285 -15.59 -19.37 -22.02
C GLY A 285 -14.69 -19.43 -23.25
N HIS A 286 -14.24 -18.25 -23.67
CA HIS A 286 -13.44 -18.08 -24.87
C HIS A 286 -11.99 -17.75 -24.55
N ASN A 287 -11.10 -18.69 -24.85
CA ASN A 287 -9.63 -18.56 -24.74
C ASN A 287 -9.13 -18.02 -23.38
N LEU A 288 -9.71 -18.49 -22.27
CA LEU A 288 -9.31 -18.11 -20.93
C LEU A 288 -7.89 -18.59 -20.61
N ARG A 289 -7.01 -17.69 -20.17
CA ARG A 289 -5.68 -18.03 -19.63
C ARG A 289 -5.47 -17.38 -18.27
N CYS A 290 -4.92 -18.15 -17.34
CA CYS A 290 -4.63 -17.70 -15.98
C CYS A 290 -3.14 -17.80 -15.67
N ASP A 291 -2.65 -16.82 -14.91
CA ASP A 291 -1.37 -16.79 -14.23
C ASP A 291 -1.55 -17.41 -12.85
N GLU A 292 -0.89 -18.54 -12.63
CA GLU A 292 -0.96 -19.30 -11.38
C GLU A 292 0.32 -19.15 -10.54
N SER A 293 1.23 -18.23 -10.90
CA SER A 293 2.51 -18.05 -10.22
C SER A 293 2.39 -17.82 -8.71
N ALA A 294 1.35 -17.12 -8.26
CA ALA A 294 1.12 -16.87 -6.84
C ALA A 294 0.76 -18.13 -6.05
N ALA A 295 0.24 -19.15 -6.74
CA ALA A 295 -0.17 -20.43 -6.16
C ALA A 295 0.91 -21.52 -6.36
N THR A 296 1.43 -21.68 -7.59
CA THR A 296 2.33 -22.79 -7.95
C THR A 296 3.81 -22.39 -8.00
N GLY A 297 4.13 -21.09 -8.07
CA GLY A 297 5.47 -20.57 -8.29
C GLY A 297 5.92 -20.58 -9.76
N GLU A 298 5.12 -21.12 -10.68
CA GLU A 298 5.40 -21.17 -12.12
C GLU A 298 4.81 -19.96 -12.83
N SER A 299 5.61 -19.26 -13.65
CA SER A 299 5.19 -17.99 -14.30
C SER A 299 4.48 -18.16 -15.65
N ASP A 300 4.29 -19.40 -16.10
CA ASP A 300 3.70 -19.67 -17.42
C ASP A 300 2.17 -19.51 -17.38
N ALA A 301 1.63 -18.87 -18.42
CA ALA A 301 0.19 -18.70 -18.57
C ALA A 301 -0.49 -20.03 -18.90
N VAL A 302 -1.39 -20.49 -18.03
CA VAL A 302 -2.10 -21.76 -18.18
C VAL A 302 -3.44 -21.53 -18.87
N ARG A 303 -3.65 -22.20 -20.02
CA ARG A 303 -4.92 -22.14 -20.76
C ARG A 303 -5.97 -23.03 -20.10
N LYS A 304 -7.16 -22.47 -19.90
CA LYS A 304 -8.31 -23.15 -19.31
C LYS A 304 -9.25 -23.68 -20.39
N GLN A 305 -9.73 -24.90 -20.20
CA GLN A 305 -10.57 -25.60 -21.16
C GLN A 305 -11.70 -26.35 -20.47
N HIS A 306 -12.80 -26.56 -21.20
CA HIS A 306 -13.93 -27.34 -20.72
C HIS A 306 -13.52 -28.80 -20.46
N TRP A 307 -14.10 -29.39 -19.41
CA TRP A 307 -13.83 -30.77 -18.98
C TRP A 307 -13.88 -31.79 -20.12
N ASP A 308 -14.91 -31.75 -20.97
CA ASP A 308 -15.06 -32.73 -22.08
C ASP A 308 -13.95 -32.61 -23.12
N THR A 309 -13.45 -31.40 -23.34
CA THR A 309 -12.33 -31.16 -24.25
C THR A 309 -11.03 -31.66 -23.64
N CYS A 310 -10.83 -31.48 -22.32
CA CYS A 310 -9.69 -32.04 -21.60
C CYS A 310 -9.66 -33.58 -21.67
N CYS A 311 -10.81 -34.23 -21.46
CA CYS A 311 -10.93 -35.70 -21.57
C CYS A 311 -10.56 -36.21 -22.96
N ARG A 312 -11.09 -35.58 -24.02
CA ARG A 312 -10.79 -35.97 -25.41
C ARG A 312 -9.30 -35.84 -25.73
N LEU A 313 -8.68 -34.72 -25.37
CA LEU A 313 -7.25 -34.49 -25.60
C LEU A 313 -6.38 -35.50 -24.83
N MET A 314 -6.78 -35.84 -23.61
CA MET A 314 -6.07 -36.82 -22.79
C MET A 314 -6.18 -38.24 -23.37
N ASP A 315 -7.37 -38.64 -23.82
CA ASP A 315 -7.59 -39.93 -24.47
C ASP A 315 -6.84 -40.01 -25.82
N GLU A 316 -6.74 -38.91 -26.56
CA GLU A 316 -5.92 -38.79 -27.78
C GLU A 316 -4.42 -38.93 -27.50
N GLU A 317 -3.90 -38.29 -26.45
CA GLU A 317 -2.49 -38.42 -26.05
C GLU A 317 -2.16 -39.84 -25.60
N VAL A 318 -3.03 -40.48 -24.82
CA VAL A 318 -2.88 -41.88 -24.40
C VAL A 318 -2.91 -42.80 -25.63
N ARG A 319 -3.80 -42.53 -26.59
CA ARG A 319 -3.88 -43.28 -27.85
C ARG A 319 -2.63 -43.10 -28.70
N GLN A 320 -2.07 -41.88 -28.80
CA GLN A 320 -0.82 -41.63 -29.52
C GLN A 320 0.38 -42.33 -28.87
N LYS A 321 0.46 -42.34 -27.54
CA LYS A 321 1.51 -43.08 -26.80
C LYS A 321 1.40 -44.59 -27.00
N ASN A 322 0.18 -45.13 -27.05
CA ASN A 322 -0.06 -46.56 -27.29
C ASN A 322 0.19 -47.00 -28.75
N LEU A 323 0.36 -46.07 -29.70
CA LEU A 323 0.68 -46.36 -31.10
C LEU A 323 2.20 -46.35 -31.42
N MET A 324 3.07 -46.01 -30.45
CA MET A 324 4.52 -46.11 -30.64
C MET A 324 5.01 -47.55 -30.37
N PRO A 325 5.84 -48.16 -31.23
CA PRO A 325 6.35 -49.51 -30.99
C PRO A 325 7.29 -49.53 -29.76
N PRO A 326 7.33 -50.64 -28.99
CA PRO A 326 8.21 -50.75 -27.83
C PRO A 326 9.69 -50.66 -28.28
N PRO A 327 10.56 -49.98 -27.52
CA PRO A 327 11.98 -49.92 -27.84
C PRO A 327 12.61 -51.31 -27.71
N SER A 328 13.51 -51.64 -28.64
CA SER A 328 14.22 -52.92 -28.70
C SER A 328 15.06 -53.19 -27.43
N PRO A 329 15.16 -54.45 -26.95
CA PRO A 329 15.89 -54.76 -25.73
C PRO A 329 17.41 -54.74 -26.00
N GLY A 330 18.10 -53.72 -25.50
CA GLY A 330 19.56 -53.67 -25.39
C GLY A 330 20.02 -54.04 -23.98
N PRO A 331 21.23 -54.58 -23.79
CA PRO A 331 21.66 -55.07 -22.47
C PRO A 331 22.30 -53.93 -21.67
N SER A 332 21.75 -53.59 -20.50
CA SER A 332 22.49 -53.46 -19.23
C SER A 332 21.75 -52.66 -18.15
N MET A 333 21.82 -53.21 -16.93
CA MET A 333 21.85 -52.60 -15.60
C MET A 333 20.63 -51.84 -15.03
N PHE A 334 20.07 -52.47 -14.00
CA PHE A 334 19.44 -51.91 -12.79
C PHE A 334 19.51 -50.38 -12.61
N SER A 335 18.34 -49.74 -12.62
CA SER A 335 18.01 -48.67 -11.66
C SER A 335 16.48 -48.56 -11.53
N GLU A 336 15.99 -48.72 -10.30
CA GLU A 336 14.63 -48.43 -9.86
C GLU A 336 14.35 -46.92 -9.89
N ASP A 337 13.07 -46.59 -10.06
CA ASP A 337 12.39 -45.33 -9.72
C ASP A 337 13.11 -44.00 -10.04
N ARG A 338 12.87 -43.49 -11.26
CA ARG A 338 12.84 -42.04 -11.51
C ARG A 338 11.45 -41.63 -12.01
N PRO A 339 10.82 -40.60 -11.43
CA PRO A 339 9.62 -40.02 -12.02
C PRO A 339 10.00 -39.42 -13.38
N ILE A 340 9.23 -39.79 -14.40
CA ILE A 340 9.43 -39.37 -15.78
C ILE A 340 9.10 -37.88 -15.88
N GLU A 341 10.10 -37.03 -16.08
CA GLU A 341 9.92 -35.61 -16.42
C GLU A 341 9.28 -35.51 -17.82
N LEU A 342 8.00 -35.12 -17.88
CA LEU A 342 7.31 -34.78 -19.12
C LEU A 342 7.84 -33.45 -19.66
N SER A 343 8.22 -33.41 -20.95
CA SER A 343 8.54 -32.15 -21.63
C SER A 343 7.31 -31.25 -21.73
N HIS A 344 7.46 -29.97 -21.38
CA HIS A 344 6.48 -28.87 -21.39
C HIS A 344 5.66 -28.72 -22.69
N LYS A 345 4.63 -29.55 -22.88
CA LYS A 345 3.39 -29.16 -23.58
C LYS A 345 2.31 -29.04 -22.50
N SER A 346 1.67 -27.88 -22.41
CA SER A 346 0.66 -27.59 -21.40
C SER A 346 -0.47 -28.62 -21.44
N LEU A 347 -0.54 -29.48 -20.43
CA LEU A 347 -1.66 -30.41 -20.23
C LEU A 347 -2.98 -29.61 -20.20
N PRO A 348 -4.07 -30.16 -20.76
CA PRO A 348 -5.37 -29.48 -20.75
C PRO A 348 -5.90 -29.37 -19.31
N ASP A 349 -6.22 -28.15 -18.87
CA ASP A 349 -6.51 -27.83 -17.47
C ASP A 349 -7.91 -27.21 -17.27
N PRO A 350 -8.85 -27.91 -16.60
CA PRO A 350 -10.18 -27.40 -16.28
C PRO A 350 -10.25 -26.71 -14.90
N PHE A 351 -9.18 -26.71 -14.10
CA PHE A 351 -9.23 -26.23 -12.73
C PHE A 351 -8.94 -24.73 -12.64
N ILE A 352 -9.66 -24.03 -11.76
CA ILE A 352 -9.52 -22.60 -11.48
C ILE A 352 -9.10 -22.43 -10.03
N ILE A 353 -7.83 -22.05 -9.80
CA ILE A 353 -7.25 -21.95 -8.45
C ILE A 353 -7.43 -20.53 -7.88
N SER A 354 -7.95 -20.43 -6.65
CA SER A 354 -8.05 -19.18 -5.89
C SER A 354 -6.70 -18.49 -5.73
N GLY A 355 -6.69 -17.15 -5.79
CA GLY A 355 -5.46 -16.36 -5.79
C GLY A 355 -4.71 -16.35 -7.13
N SER A 356 -5.10 -17.17 -8.10
CA SER A 356 -4.63 -17.06 -9.49
C SER A 356 -5.29 -15.87 -10.17
N LYS A 357 -4.69 -15.42 -11.27
CA LYS A 357 -5.05 -14.17 -11.93
C LYS A 357 -5.35 -14.40 -13.40
N VAL A 358 -6.42 -13.82 -13.89
CA VAL A 358 -6.81 -13.96 -15.30
C VAL A 358 -5.97 -13.02 -16.16
N LEU A 359 -5.29 -13.55 -17.17
CA LEU A 359 -4.46 -12.79 -18.10
C LEU A 359 -5.22 -12.36 -19.34
N GLU A 360 -5.96 -13.29 -19.94
CA GLU A 360 -6.74 -13.07 -21.16
C GLU A 360 -7.93 -14.03 -21.26
N GLY A 361 -8.86 -13.70 -22.15
CA GLY A 361 -10.10 -14.45 -22.33
C GLY A 361 -11.17 -14.14 -21.28
N VAL A 362 -12.35 -14.68 -21.49
CA VAL A 362 -13.49 -14.57 -20.58
C VAL A 362 -14.05 -15.96 -20.32
N GLY A 363 -14.56 -16.20 -19.13
CA GLY A 363 -15.20 -17.48 -18.83
C GLY A 363 -15.94 -17.49 -17.51
N SER A 364 -16.74 -18.52 -17.34
CA SER A 364 -17.50 -18.81 -16.12
C SER A 364 -17.02 -20.13 -15.51
N TYR A 365 -17.07 -20.22 -14.19
CA TYR A 365 -16.62 -21.41 -13.48
C TYR A 365 -17.48 -21.68 -12.24
N LEU A 366 -17.56 -22.96 -11.86
CA LEU A 366 -18.32 -23.47 -10.72
C LEU A 366 -17.45 -23.50 -9.48
N VAL A 367 -17.88 -22.85 -8.40
CA VAL A 367 -17.14 -22.79 -7.12
C VAL A 367 -17.19 -24.14 -6.39
N THR A 368 -16.02 -24.69 -6.06
CA THR A 368 -15.86 -25.95 -5.31
C THR A 368 -15.28 -25.76 -3.91
N GLY A 369 -14.52 -24.69 -3.66
CA GLY A 369 -13.87 -24.46 -2.36
C GLY A 369 -13.76 -22.98 -1.99
N VAL A 370 -14.12 -22.65 -0.74
CA VAL A 370 -14.15 -21.27 -0.20
C VAL A 370 -13.40 -21.16 1.12
N GLY A 371 -13.00 -19.95 1.49
CA GLY A 371 -12.43 -19.62 2.79
C GLY A 371 -11.16 -20.42 3.10
N VAL A 372 -11.05 -20.93 4.33
CA VAL A 372 -9.93 -21.78 4.78
C VAL A 372 -9.78 -23.09 4.01
N ASN A 373 -10.84 -23.52 3.30
CA ASN A 373 -10.84 -24.75 2.52
C ASN A 373 -10.29 -24.56 1.10
N SER A 374 -10.20 -23.31 0.63
CA SER A 374 -9.58 -22.98 -0.66
C SER A 374 -8.05 -23.06 -0.61
N TYR A 375 -7.41 -23.30 -1.75
CA TYR A 375 -5.96 -23.34 -1.93
C TYR A 375 -5.30 -22.08 -1.39
N HIS A 376 -5.77 -20.90 -1.84
CA HIS A 376 -5.26 -19.62 -1.37
C HIS A 376 -5.50 -19.41 0.13
N GLY A 377 -6.66 -19.80 0.64
CA GLY A 377 -6.98 -19.68 2.06
C GLY A 377 -6.04 -20.47 2.95
N ARG A 378 -5.70 -21.72 2.58
CA ARG A 378 -4.72 -22.55 3.30
C ARG A 378 -3.33 -21.94 3.30
N THR A 379 -2.88 -21.50 2.13
CA THR A 379 -1.58 -20.84 1.95
C THR A 379 -1.50 -19.55 2.77
N MET A 380 -2.56 -18.74 2.79
CA MET A 380 -2.64 -17.52 3.61
C MET A 380 -2.69 -17.79 5.12
N MET A 381 -3.24 -18.93 5.57
CA MET A 381 -3.15 -19.34 6.97
C MET A 381 -1.72 -19.73 7.36
N ALA A 382 -0.98 -20.38 6.46
CA ALA A 382 0.42 -20.76 6.68
C ALA A 382 1.39 -19.57 6.64
N LEU A 383 1.10 -18.54 5.83
CA LEU A 383 1.94 -17.35 5.64
C LEU A 383 1.74 -16.23 6.68
N ARG A 384 0.96 -16.46 7.75
CA ARG A 384 0.72 -15.46 8.80
C ARG A 384 2.03 -15.13 9.52
N THR A 385 2.63 -14.00 9.16
CA THR A 385 3.84 -13.44 9.77
C THR A 385 3.49 -12.23 10.62
N ASP A 386 4.28 -11.99 11.67
CA ASP A 386 4.14 -10.80 12.51
C ASP A 386 4.56 -9.54 11.73
N PRO A 387 3.91 -8.38 11.97
CA PRO A 387 4.23 -7.14 11.26
C PRO A 387 5.66 -6.67 11.53
N GLU A 388 6.40 -6.32 10.48
CA GLU A 388 7.75 -5.75 10.56
C GLU A 388 7.76 -4.37 11.26
N SER A 389 8.86 -4.06 11.95
CA SER A 389 9.09 -2.76 12.61
C SER A 389 9.23 -1.62 11.60
N THR A 390 8.74 -0.42 11.96
CA THR A 390 8.93 0.76 11.09
C THR A 390 10.33 1.35 11.24
N PRO A 391 10.86 2.06 10.22
CA PRO A 391 12.19 2.67 10.30
C PRO A 391 12.37 3.65 11.47
N LEU A 392 11.33 4.41 11.82
CA LEU A 392 11.35 5.29 13.00
C LEU A 392 11.38 4.50 14.31
N GLN A 393 10.65 3.38 14.37
CA GLN A 393 10.65 2.51 15.54
C GLN A 393 12.05 1.91 15.78
N GLU A 394 12.76 1.51 14.72
CA GLU A 394 14.15 1.03 14.83
C GLU A 394 15.10 2.12 15.37
N LYS A 395 15.02 3.34 14.81
CA LYS A 395 15.81 4.48 15.29
C LYS A 395 15.53 4.82 16.76
N LEU A 396 14.27 4.68 17.18
CA LEU A 396 13.86 4.94 18.55
C LEU A 396 14.26 3.83 19.52
N ASN A 397 14.22 2.57 19.10
CA ASN A 397 14.72 1.46 19.91
C ASN A 397 16.22 1.65 20.19
N ALA A 398 17.00 2.04 19.18
CA ALA A 398 18.42 2.38 19.36
C ALA A 398 18.63 3.56 20.33
N LEU A 399 17.76 4.58 20.24
CA LEU A 399 17.80 5.74 21.14
C LEU A 399 17.41 5.38 22.58
N ALA A 400 16.36 4.59 22.77
CA ALA A 400 15.92 4.08 24.07
C ALA A 400 17.04 3.28 24.74
N GLU A 401 17.74 2.43 23.98
CA GLU A 401 18.87 1.66 24.48
C GLU A 401 20.04 2.56 24.93
N MET A 402 20.36 3.62 24.17
CA MET A 402 21.38 4.60 24.57
C MET A 402 20.99 5.33 25.86
N ILE A 403 19.74 5.76 25.97
CA ILE A 403 19.24 6.43 27.17
C ILE A 403 19.27 5.49 28.38
N ALA A 404 18.89 4.23 28.22
CA ALA A 404 18.94 3.23 29.28
C ALA A 404 20.38 3.01 29.78
N LYS A 405 21.36 2.97 28.88
CA LYS A 405 22.79 2.89 29.24
C LYS A 405 23.25 4.12 30.02
N LEU A 406 22.91 5.33 29.55
CA LEU A 406 23.25 6.59 30.23
C LEU A 406 22.57 6.72 31.61
N GLY A 407 21.29 6.37 31.70
CA GLY A 407 20.52 6.35 32.94
C GLY A 407 21.08 5.36 33.96
N SER A 408 21.42 4.15 33.51
CA SER A 408 22.06 3.14 34.35
C SER A 408 23.44 3.59 34.84
N ALA A 409 24.23 4.25 33.97
CA ALA A 409 25.53 4.80 34.35
C ALA A 409 25.39 5.94 35.38
N ALA A 410 24.41 6.83 35.22
CA ALA A 410 24.12 7.89 36.19
C ALA A 410 23.64 7.32 37.54
N GLY A 411 22.79 6.29 37.52
CA GLY A 411 22.36 5.57 38.72
C GLY A 411 23.52 4.90 39.45
N LEU A 412 24.42 4.22 38.71
CA LEU A 412 25.61 3.61 39.30
C LEU A 412 26.57 4.65 39.89
N LEU A 413 26.79 5.77 39.19
CA LEU A 413 27.59 6.87 39.70
C LEU A 413 26.99 7.44 40.99
N MET A 414 25.67 7.64 41.02
CA MET A 414 24.97 8.11 42.22
C MET A 414 25.11 7.13 43.38
N LEU A 415 24.97 5.83 43.13
CA LEU A 415 25.15 4.78 44.14
C LEU A 415 26.55 4.88 44.77
N ILE A 416 27.59 5.00 43.94
CA ILE A 416 28.97 5.13 44.41
C ILE A 416 29.14 6.40 45.25
N VAL A 417 28.66 7.55 44.77
CA VAL A 417 28.79 8.83 45.48
C VAL A 417 28.05 8.82 46.81
N LEU A 418 26.82 8.32 46.85
CA LEU A 418 26.03 8.25 48.08
C LEU A 418 26.59 7.24 49.08
N LEU A 419 27.09 6.08 48.62
CA LEU A 419 27.76 5.11 49.49
C LEU A 419 29.04 5.70 50.09
N ILE A 420 29.90 6.33 49.28
CA ILE A 420 31.11 6.99 49.78
C ILE A 420 30.74 8.02 50.85
N ARG A 421 29.76 8.89 50.55
CA ARG A 421 29.31 9.91 51.50
C ARG A 421 28.72 9.31 52.78
N TYR A 422 27.95 8.23 52.66
CA TYR A 422 27.37 7.51 53.78
C TYR A 422 28.46 6.95 54.72
N PHE A 423 29.49 6.30 54.17
CA PHE A 423 30.61 5.79 54.95
C PHE A 423 31.51 6.91 55.51
N VAL A 424 31.69 8.01 54.79
CA VAL A 424 32.44 9.18 55.30
C VAL A 424 31.72 9.79 56.51
N ASN A 425 30.39 9.82 56.52
CA ASN A 425 29.63 10.33 57.67
C ASN A 425 29.84 9.51 58.96
N TRP A 426 30.27 8.25 58.88
CA TRP A 426 30.66 7.49 60.08
C TRP A 426 31.82 8.13 60.85
N ARG A 427 32.60 9.02 60.23
CA ARG A 427 33.64 9.79 60.92
C ARG A 427 33.08 10.68 62.03
N TYR A 428 31.82 11.12 61.91
CA TYR A 428 31.13 12.00 62.87
C TYR A 428 30.22 11.23 63.85
N GLY A 429 30.04 9.93 63.65
CA GLY A 429 29.29 9.04 64.55
C GLY A 429 28.90 7.73 63.85
N ILE A 430 29.22 6.59 64.48
CA ILE A 430 28.83 5.26 63.97
C ILE A 430 27.42 4.94 64.49
N PRO A 431 26.46 4.55 63.63
CA PRO A 431 25.13 4.09 64.05
C PRO A 431 25.26 2.91 65.01
N SER A 432 24.49 2.93 66.10
CA SER A 432 24.60 1.93 67.17
C SER A 432 23.83 0.64 66.87
N GLN A 433 22.88 0.67 65.93
CA GLN A 433 22.05 -0.47 65.54
C GLN A 433 22.28 -0.90 64.08
N ALA A 434 22.40 -2.22 63.86
CA ALA A 434 22.49 -2.79 62.51
C ALA A 434 21.27 -2.44 61.63
N ALA A 435 20.09 -2.26 62.24
CA ALA A 435 18.87 -1.86 61.54
C ALA A 435 18.99 -0.48 60.87
N GLU A 436 19.63 0.49 61.53
CA GLU A 436 19.87 1.84 60.96
C GLU A 436 20.82 1.79 59.77
N ILE A 437 21.82 0.89 59.82
CA ILE A 437 22.77 0.70 58.71
C ILE A 437 22.05 0.15 57.48
N VAL A 438 21.24 -0.89 57.66
CA VAL A 438 20.43 -1.47 56.59
C VAL A 438 19.47 -0.43 56.01
N ARG A 439 18.81 0.37 56.87
CA ARG A 439 17.89 1.44 56.44
C ARG A 439 18.56 2.50 55.56
N GLY A 440 19.74 2.99 55.97
CA GLY A 440 20.51 3.97 55.18
C GLY A 440 20.88 3.45 53.79
N ILE A 441 21.37 2.22 53.71
CA ILE A 441 21.72 1.57 52.44
C ILE A 441 20.46 1.35 51.57
N MET A 442 19.35 0.94 52.16
CA MET A 442 18.09 0.73 51.46
C MET A 442 17.54 2.01 50.84
N ASN A 443 17.57 3.13 51.56
CA ASN A 443 17.14 4.43 51.03
C ASN A 443 17.99 4.86 49.84
N ILE A 444 19.31 4.65 49.91
CA ILE A 444 20.22 4.92 48.79
C ILE A 444 19.85 4.06 47.57
N LEU A 445 19.58 2.76 47.79
CA LEU A 445 19.18 1.85 46.71
C LEU A 445 17.84 2.27 46.07
N ILE A 446 16.84 2.68 46.86
CA ILE A 446 15.54 3.15 46.36
C ILE A 446 15.73 4.39 45.48
N VAL A 447 16.52 5.37 45.92
CA VAL A 447 16.79 6.59 45.13
C VAL A 447 17.50 6.25 43.80
N VAL A 448 18.47 5.33 43.83
CA VAL A 448 19.19 4.88 42.62
C VAL A 448 18.25 4.16 41.63
N VAL A 449 17.43 3.23 42.09
CA VAL A 449 16.44 2.53 41.24
C VAL A 449 15.44 3.53 40.65
N THR A 450 15.00 4.49 41.46
CA THR A 450 14.08 5.54 41.01
C THR A 450 14.69 6.38 39.89
N ILE A 451 15.97 6.76 39.95
CA ILE A 451 16.65 7.44 38.84
C ILE A 451 16.67 6.59 37.58
N VAL A 452 16.97 5.29 37.69
CA VAL A 452 17.02 4.40 36.52
C VAL A 452 15.66 4.33 35.84
N VAL A 453 14.57 4.19 36.61
CA VAL A 453 13.21 4.15 36.06
C VAL A 453 12.82 5.48 35.41
N VAL A 454 13.12 6.62 36.04
CA VAL A 454 12.84 7.93 35.45
C VAL A 454 13.68 8.17 34.19
N ALA A 455 14.92 7.69 34.17
CA ALA A 455 15.79 7.88 33.03
C ALA A 455 15.34 7.07 31.80
N VAL A 456 14.76 5.88 31.96
CA VAL A 456 14.32 5.01 30.86
C VAL A 456 12.91 5.40 30.39
N PRO A 457 12.75 5.90 29.17
CA PRO A 457 11.45 6.30 28.65
C PRO A 457 10.73 5.09 28.03
N GLU A 458 9.75 4.53 28.74
CA GLU A 458 9.04 3.31 28.34
C GLU A 458 8.09 3.54 27.14
N GLY A 459 7.53 4.74 26.99
CA GLY A 459 6.57 5.09 25.94
C GLY A 459 7.19 5.61 24.64
N LEU A 460 8.51 5.55 24.44
CA LEU A 460 9.12 5.88 23.13
C LEU A 460 8.55 5.04 21.99
N PRO A 461 8.48 3.70 22.07
CA PRO A 461 7.89 2.88 21.00
C PRO A 461 6.37 3.07 20.89
N LEU A 462 5.72 3.39 22.01
CA LEU A 462 4.28 3.60 22.10
C LEU A 462 3.84 4.87 21.35
N ALA A 463 4.58 5.97 21.52
CA ALA A 463 4.29 7.24 20.88
C ALA A 463 4.24 7.15 19.35
N VAL A 464 5.18 6.42 18.73
CA VAL A 464 5.19 6.16 17.28
C VAL A 464 3.95 5.40 16.87
N THR A 465 3.63 4.33 17.58
CA THR A 465 2.51 3.50 17.15
C THR A 465 1.19 4.23 17.27
N LEU A 466 1.05 5.05 18.30
CA LEU A 466 -0.13 5.88 18.53
C LEU A 466 -0.28 6.96 17.46
N ALA A 467 0.82 7.63 17.11
CA ALA A 467 0.85 8.61 16.02
C ALA A 467 0.46 7.96 14.68
N LEU A 468 1.04 6.78 14.36
CA LEU A 468 0.72 6.03 13.15
C LEU A 468 -0.72 5.53 13.12
N ALA A 469 -1.25 5.02 14.23
CA ALA A 469 -2.64 4.55 14.32
C ALA A 469 -3.62 5.71 14.11
N TYR A 470 -3.35 6.86 14.74
CA TYR A 470 -4.15 8.06 14.55
C TYR A 470 -4.09 8.57 13.11
N ALA A 471 -2.89 8.70 12.54
CA ALA A 471 -2.68 9.14 11.16
C ALA A 471 -3.36 8.19 10.17
N THR A 472 -3.20 6.88 10.32
CA THR A 472 -3.82 5.87 9.44
C THR A 472 -5.35 5.97 9.45
N ARG A 473 -5.96 6.17 10.62
CA ARG A 473 -7.41 6.36 10.73
C ARG A 473 -7.89 7.64 10.04
N ARG A 474 -7.08 8.70 10.08
CA ARG A 474 -7.38 9.97 9.40
C ARG A 474 -7.14 9.88 7.90
N MET A 475 -6.06 9.25 7.47
CA MET A 475 -5.78 8.95 6.06
C MET A 475 -6.92 8.16 5.44
N LEU A 476 -7.49 7.17 6.14
CA LEU A 476 -8.66 6.45 5.66
C LEU A 476 -9.88 7.36 5.44
N LYS A 477 -10.06 8.39 6.27
CA LYS A 477 -11.11 9.42 6.06
C LYS A 477 -10.80 10.34 4.89
N ASP A 478 -9.53 10.54 4.58
CA ASP A 478 -9.05 11.27 3.41
C ASP A 478 -8.91 10.36 2.17
N ASN A 479 -9.63 9.23 2.13
CA ASN A 479 -9.65 8.23 1.05
C ASN A 479 -8.31 7.51 0.77
N ASN A 480 -7.37 7.53 1.72
CA ASN A 480 -6.12 6.79 1.67
C ASN A 480 -6.16 5.58 2.62
N LEU A 481 -6.35 4.37 2.09
CA LEU A 481 -6.32 3.13 2.88
C LEU A 481 -4.88 2.62 3.00
N VAL A 482 -4.27 2.77 4.17
CA VAL A 482 -2.91 2.26 4.44
C VAL A 482 -2.98 0.77 4.81
N ARG A 483 -2.37 -0.10 3.99
CA ARG A 483 -2.26 -1.56 4.26
C ARG A 483 -1.03 -1.90 5.08
N VAL A 484 0.06 -1.16 4.90
CA VAL A 484 1.34 -1.35 5.61
C VAL A 484 1.65 -0.09 6.39
N LEU A 485 1.68 -0.17 7.74
CA LEU A 485 1.84 1.00 8.61
C LEU A 485 3.16 1.75 8.36
N ALA A 486 4.24 1.01 8.09
CA ALA A 486 5.55 1.60 7.78
C ALA A 486 5.49 2.54 6.57
N ALA A 487 4.59 2.30 5.62
CA ALA A 487 4.44 3.14 4.43
C ALA A 487 3.92 4.54 4.74
N CYS A 488 3.10 4.70 5.78
CA CYS A 488 2.63 6.01 6.23
C CYS A 488 3.80 6.91 6.65
N GLU A 489 4.80 6.35 7.35
CA GLU A 489 5.99 7.07 7.79
C GLU A 489 6.93 7.35 6.62
N THR A 490 7.25 6.31 5.84
CA THR A 490 8.21 6.38 4.73
C THR A 490 7.79 7.40 3.67
N MET A 491 6.48 7.55 3.44
CA MET A 491 5.96 8.53 2.47
C MET A 491 6.29 9.97 2.84
N GLY A 492 6.48 10.28 4.14
CA GLY A 492 6.88 11.62 4.57
C GLY A 492 8.25 12.04 4.04
N ASN A 493 9.11 11.06 3.76
CA ASN A 493 10.49 11.24 3.29
C ASN A 493 10.66 10.89 1.80
N ALA A 494 9.57 10.64 1.05
CA ALA A 494 9.63 10.32 -0.37
C ALA A 494 10.36 11.41 -1.16
N THR A 495 11.35 11.02 -1.98
CA THR A 495 12.11 11.94 -2.85
C THR A 495 11.65 11.87 -4.30
N THR A 496 11.12 10.72 -4.72
CA THR A 496 10.62 10.50 -6.07
C THR A 496 9.30 9.75 -6.09
N VAL A 497 8.42 10.13 -7.02
CA VAL A 497 7.19 9.41 -7.34
C VAL A 497 7.27 8.94 -8.80
N CYS A 498 7.37 7.64 -9.00
CA CYS A 498 7.26 7.01 -10.32
C CYS A 498 5.80 6.65 -10.58
N SER A 499 5.16 7.34 -11.51
CA SER A 499 3.74 7.22 -11.76
C SER A 499 3.44 6.63 -13.12
N ASP A 500 2.58 5.60 -13.17
CA ASP A 500 1.99 5.18 -14.44
C ASP A 500 1.02 6.24 -14.98
N LYS A 501 0.86 6.25 -16.30
CA LYS A 501 -0.01 7.16 -17.01
C LYS A 501 -1.46 6.65 -16.98
N THR A 502 -1.68 5.42 -17.49
CA THR A 502 -3.03 4.88 -17.71
C THR A 502 -3.69 4.60 -16.37
N GLY A 503 -4.94 5.05 -16.18
CA GLY A 503 -5.74 4.81 -14.96
C GLY A 503 -5.22 5.41 -13.66
N THR A 504 -4.01 5.95 -13.65
CA THR A 504 -3.46 6.69 -12.51
C THR A 504 -3.49 8.20 -12.75
N LEU A 505 -2.80 8.72 -13.78
CA LEU A 505 -2.85 10.13 -14.15
C LEU A 505 -4.08 10.46 -15.02
N THR A 506 -4.51 9.48 -15.80
CA THR A 506 -5.69 9.56 -16.65
C THR A 506 -6.88 8.83 -16.01
N GLN A 507 -8.10 9.15 -16.44
CA GLN A 507 -9.32 8.60 -15.87
C GLN A 507 -9.53 7.12 -16.23
N ASN A 508 -8.82 6.60 -17.25
CA ASN A 508 -9.09 5.30 -17.88
C ASN A 508 -10.57 5.18 -18.32
N GLU A 509 -11.13 6.34 -18.69
CA GLU A 509 -12.42 6.52 -19.33
C GLU A 509 -12.15 7.10 -20.70
N MET A 510 -11.99 6.21 -21.67
CA MET A 510 -11.77 6.59 -23.05
C MET A 510 -12.98 7.38 -23.54
N THR A 511 -12.75 8.52 -24.17
CA THR A 511 -13.82 9.35 -24.74
C THR A 511 -13.48 9.72 -26.18
N VAL A 512 -14.50 9.76 -27.04
CA VAL A 512 -14.33 10.28 -28.40
C VAL A 512 -14.15 11.79 -28.31
N VAL A 513 -12.97 12.28 -28.66
CA VAL A 513 -12.63 13.71 -28.62
C VAL A 513 -12.64 14.33 -30.00
N ALA A 514 -12.27 13.57 -31.04
CA ALA A 514 -12.26 14.06 -32.41
C ALA A 514 -12.81 13.01 -33.35
N GLY A 515 -13.23 13.41 -34.55
CA GLY A 515 -13.57 12.45 -35.59
C GLY A 515 -13.79 13.08 -36.94
N THR A 516 -13.79 12.24 -37.96
CA THR A 516 -14.08 12.60 -39.35
C THR A 516 -15.04 11.58 -39.93
N LEU A 517 -16.20 12.05 -40.41
CA LEU A 517 -17.15 11.25 -41.19
C LEU A 517 -16.92 11.49 -42.68
N GLY A 518 -16.86 10.40 -43.43
CA GLY A 518 -16.45 10.42 -44.83
C GLY A 518 -15.09 11.11 -45.01
N SER A 519 -15.00 11.99 -46.00
CA SER A 519 -13.73 12.64 -46.39
C SER A 519 -13.55 14.07 -45.84
N SER A 520 -14.61 14.68 -45.29
CA SER A 520 -14.63 16.14 -45.10
C SER A 520 -15.36 16.64 -43.84
N PHE A 521 -16.27 15.87 -43.25
CA PHE A 521 -17.00 16.34 -42.07
C PHE A 521 -16.22 16.04 -40.81
N ARG A 522 -15.64 17.08 -40.19
CA ARG A 522 -14.80 16.96 -38.99
C ARG A 522 -15.53 17.48 -37.76
N PHE A 523 -15.27 16.84 -36.63
CA PHE A 523 -15.77 17.29 -35.35
C PHE A 523 -14.70 17.16 -34.26
N LEU A 524 -14.80 18.02 -33.26
CA LEU A 524 -13.93 18.08 -32.08
C LEU A 524 -14.77 18.44 -30.86
N LYS A 525 -14.59 17.70 -29.75
CA LYS A 525 -15.14 18.02 -28.44
C LYS A 525 -14.58 19.37 -27.97
N GLU A 526 -15.46 20.30 -27.59
CA GLU A 526 -15.08 21.68 -27.20
C GLU A 526 -14.33 22.42 -28.32
N ALA A 527 -14.91 22.43 -29.52
CA ALA A 527 -14.33 23.14 -30.66
C ALA A 527 -14.15 24.64 -30.36
N PRO A 528 -12.92 25.22 -30.54
CA PRO A 528 -12.71 26.64 -30.32
C PRO A 528 -13.53 27.47 -31.31
N PRO A 529 -14.20 28.55 -30.87
CA PRO A 529 -15.12 29.33 -31.71
C PRO A 529 -14.44 30.02 -32.90
N THR A 530 -13.11 30.06 -32.92
CA THR A 530 -12.29 30.65 -33.97
C THR A 530 -12.13 29.79 -35.23
N ARG A 531 -12.49 28.49 -35.20
CA ARG A 531 -12.35 27.58 -36.35
C ARG A 531 -13.70 27.14 -36.92
N ILE A 532 -14.04 27.66 -38.10
CA ILE A 532 -15.32 27.40 -38.81
C ILE A 532 -15.37 25.98 -39.42
N ASP A 533 -14.22 25.34 -39.64
CA ASP A 533 -14.09 24.00 -40.22
C ASP A 533 -14.34 22.85 -39.23
N LEU A 534 -14.48 23.15 -37.93
CA LEU A 534 -14.67 22.16 -36.86
C LEU A 534 -16.05 22.32 -36.22
N ASN A 535 -16.82 21.22 -36.20
CA ASN A 535 -18.09 21.16 -35.49
C ASN A 535 -17.91 20.59 -34.08
N ASP A 536 -18.74 21.01 -33.12
CA ASP A 536 -18.82 20.37 -31.81
C ASP A 536 -19.58 19.03 -31.89
N ILE A 537 -19.30 18.11 -30.97
CA ILE A 537 -19.90 16.76 -30.93
C ILE A 537 -21.42 16.81 -30.81
N THR A 538 -21.94 17.73 -29.98
CA THR A 538 -23.38 17.91 -29.75
C THR A 538 -24.14 18.36 -31.02
N GLU A 539 -23.44 18.99 -31.95
CA GLU A 539 -23.99 19.47 -33.22
C GLU A 539 -23.93 18.43 -34.35
N VAL A 540 -23.24 17.30 -34.14
CA VAL A 540 -23.13 16.21 -35.11
C VAL A 540 -24.50 15.61 -35.41
N GLY A 541 -25.31 15.32 -34.38
CA GLY A 541 -26.65 14.77 -34.54
C GLY A 541 -27.62 15.68 -35.31
N LYS A 542 -27.38 17.00 -35.32
CA LYS A 542 -28.21 17.98 -36.04
C LYS A 542 -27.75 18.20 -37.49
N LYS A 543 -26.43 18.18 -37.73
CA LYS A 543 -25.85 18.50 -39.05
C LYS A 543 -25.66 17.29 -39.96
N VAL A 544 -25.58 16.08 -39.42
CA VAL A 544 -25.45 14.84 -40.20
C VAL A 544 -26.83 14.28 -40.53
N ARG A 545 -26.98 13.71 -41.73
CA ARG A 545 -28.24 13.14 -42.20
C ARG A 545 -28.62 11.86 -41.45
N GLN A 546 -29.92 11.69 -41.20
CA GLN A 546 -30.49 10.57 -40.46
C GLN A 546 -30.06 9.17 -40.95
N PRO A 547 -30.00 8.86 -42.27
CA PRO A 547 -29.55 7.53 -42.73
C PRO A 547 -28.09 7.20 -42.36
N ILE A 548 -27.21 8.22 -42.36
CA ILE A 548 -25.79 8.04 -42.01
C ILE A 548 -25.63 7.91 -40.50
N LEU A 549 -26.39 8.68 -39.72
CA LEU A 549 -26.43 8.56 -38.26
C LEU A 549 -26.96 7.19 -37.83
N HIS A 550 -28.05 6.72 -38.44
CA HIS A 550 -28.60 5.39 -38.15
C HIS A 550 -27.60 4.28 -38.47
N MET A 551 -26.90 4.35 -39.61
CA MET A 551 -25.85 3.40 -39.98
C MET A 551 -24.67 3.41 -39.00
N LEU A 552 -24.23 4.61 -38.59
CA LEU A 552 -23.14 4.77 -37.62
C LEU A 552 -23.53 4.20 -36.26
N ASN A 553 -24.74 4.49 -35.78
CA ASN A 553 -25.25 4.02 -34.49
C ASN A 553 -25.50 2.51 -34.50
N GLN A 554 -26.05 1.96 -35.60
CA GLN A 554 -26.17 0.52 -35.82
C GLN A 554 -24.78 -0.15 -35.74
N SER A 555 -23.80 0.40 -36.46
CA SER A 555 -22.43 -0.13 -36.47
C SER A 555 -21.79 -0.10 -35.09
N ILE A 556 -22.01 0.95 -34.30
CA ILE A 556 -21.45 1.08 -32.95
C ILE A 556 -22.15 0.16 -31.95
N ALA A 557 -23.49 0.14 -31.97
CA ALA A 557 -24.28 -0.59 -30.99
C ALA A 557 -24.15 -2.12 -31.15
N VAL A 558 -24.19 -2.61 -32.39
CA VAL A 558 -24.19 -4.06 -32.67
C VAL A 558 -22.78 -4.63 -32.66
N ASN A 559 -21.78 -3.90 -33.17
CA ASN A 559 -20.38 -4.29 -33.06
C ASN A 559 -19.79 -3.82 -31.72
N SER A 560 -20.37 -4.28 -30.61
CA SER A 560 -19.85 -4.05 -29.25
C SER A 560 -20.34 -5.12 -28.28
N THR A 561 -19.49 -5.52 -27.35
CA THR A 561 -19.82 -6.42 -26.24
C THR A 561 -20.16 -5.68 -24.94
N ALA A 562 -19.99 -4.36 -24.90
CA ALA A 562 -20.27 -3.55 -23.72
C ALA A 562 -21.78 -3.44 -23.43
N PHE A 563 -22.16 -3.32 -22.16
CA PHE A 563 -23.54 -3.19 -21.69
C PHE A 563 -23.67 -2.11 -20.61
N GLU A 564 -24.88 -1.66 -20.31
CA GLU A 564 -25.11 -0.63 -19.29
C GLU A 564 -25.36 -1.27 -17.91
N SER A 565 -24.73 -0.73 -16.87
CA SER A 565 -24.98 -1.11 -15.48
C SER A 565 -25.41 0.10 -14.65
N LYS A 566 -26.34 -0.13 -13.72
CA LYS A 566 -26.85 0.90 -12.80
C LYS A 566 -26.13 0.80 -11.46
N ASN A 567 -25.14 1.67 -11.24
CA ASN A 567 -24.49 1.83 -9.94
C ASN A 567 -24.83 3.19 -9.35
N ASN A 568 -25.43 3.21 -8.14
CA ASN A 568 -25.68 4.43 -7.35
C ASN A 568 -26.36 5.59 -8.10
N GLY A 569 -27.31 5.30 -8.99
CA GLY A 569 -28.11 6.31 -9.71
C GLY A 569 -27.45 6.91 -10.97
N ASN A 570 -26.20 6.56 -11.28
CA ASN A 570 -25.57 6.88 -12.57
C ASN A 570 -25.54 5.64 -13.47
N THR A 571 -25.88 5.82 -14.75
CA THR A 571 -25.77 4.74 -15.74
C THR A 571 -24.42 4.77 -16.43
N SER A 572 -23.61 3.73 -16.23
CA SER A 572 -22.28 3.59 -16.81
C SER A 572 -22.20 2.37 -17.72
N PHE A 573 -21.42 2.47 -18.80
CA PHE A 573 -21.16 1.34 -19.69
C PHE A 573 -20.02 0.49 -19.13
N VAL A 574 -20.23 -0.81 -19.06
CA VAL A 574 -19.27 -1.84 -18.63
C VAL A 574 -18.83 -2.63 -19.87
N GLY A 575 -17.52 -2.73 -20.08
CA GLY A 575 -16.91 -3.43 -21.22
C GLY A 575 -15.55 -2.83 -21.62
N ASN A 576 -15.06 -3.19 -22.82
CA ASN A 576 -13.81 -2.64 -23.34
C ASN A 576 -13.92 -1.11 -23.49
N LYS A 577 -12.96 -0.37 -22.93
CA LYS A 577 -12.99 1.11 -22.84
C LYS A 577 -13.14 1.79 -24.19
N THR A 578 -12.58 1.22 -25.25
CA THR A 578 -12.75 1.78 -26.61
C THR A 578 -14.17 1.66 -27.12
N GLU A 579 -14.89 0.61 -26.72
CA GLU A 579 -16.29 0.39 -27.10
C GLU A 579 -17.25 1.19 -26.25
N THR A 580 -17.00 1.28 -24.93
CA THR A 580 -17.79 2.13 -24.04
C THR A 580 -17.69 3.59 -24.46
N ALA A 581 -16.53 4.03 -24.95
CA ALA A 581 -16.33 5.36 -25.55
C ALA A 581 -17.21 5.58 -26.79
N LEU A 582 -17.32 4.58 -27.67
CA LEU A 582 -18.14 4.65 -28.87
C LEU A 582 -19.64 4.62 -28.54
N LEU A 583 -20.07 3.79 -27.58
CA LEU A 583 -21.46 3.77 -27.10
C LEU A 583 -21.86 5.08 -26.42
N ALA A 584 -20.97 5.64 -25.59
CA ALA A 584 -21.15 6.96 -25.01
C ALA A 584 -21.27 8.03 -26.10
N PHE A 585 -20.41 7.97 -27.13
CA PHE A 585 -20.49 8.87 -28.28
C PHE A 585 -21.82 8.73 -29.05
N SER A 586 -22.33 7.51 -29.28
CA SER A 586 -23.64 7.26 -29.89
C SER A 586 -24.78 7.87 -29.08
N ARG A 587 -24.69 7.80 -27.74
CA ARG A 587 -25.64 8.46 -26.83
C ARG A 587 -25.55 9.99 -26.91
N ASP A 588 -24.33 10.54 -26.91
CA ASP A 588 -24.09 11.99 -26.93
C ASP A 588 -24.57 12.67 -28.23
N ILE A 589 -24.60 11.94 -29.35
CA ILE A 589 -25.15 12.43 -30.63
C ILE A 589 -26.67 12.25 -30.77
N GLY A 590 -27.36 11.75 -29.72
CA GLY A 590 -28.81 11.65 -29.66
C GLY A 590 -29.42 10.37 -30.27
N SER A 591 -28.69 9.25 -30.26
CA SER A 591 -29.20 7.96 -30.74
C SER A 591 -30.29 7.34 -29.84
N GLU A 592 -31.08 6.43 -30.41
CA GLU A 592 -31.89 5.47 -29.66
C GLU A 592 -31.02 4.60 -28.74
N HIS A 593 -31.63 4.05 -27.68
CA HIS A 593 -30.97 3.21 -26.69
C HIS A 593 -30.33 1.96 -27.33
N TYR A 594 -29.11 1.61 -26.91
CA TYR A 594 -28.30 0.56 -27.57
C TYR A 594 -29.00 -0.82 -27.59
N GLU A 595 -29.78 -1.15 -26.54
CA GLU A 595 -30.55 -2.40 -26.47
C GLU A 595 -31.64 -2.49 -27.54
N VAL A 596 -32.28 -1.37 -27.87
CA VAL A 596 -33.31 -1.32 -28.93
C VAL A 596 -32.66 -1.68 -30.26
N LEU A 597 -31.48 -1.12 -30.55
CA LEU A 597 -30.73 -1.40 -31.77
C LEU A 597 -30.24 -2.86 -31.82
N ARG A 598 -29.76 -3.43 -30.71
CA ARG A 598 -29.35 -4.85 -30.65
C ARG A 598 -30.51 -5.82 -30.82
N ASN A 599 -31.67 -5.51 -30.24
CA ASN A 599 -32.87 -6.33 -30.37
C ASN A 599 -33.48 -6.24 -31.78
N GLN A 600 -33.36 -5.09 -32.43
CA GLN A 600 -33.83 -4.89 -33.80
C GLN A 600 -32.97 -5.65 -34.83
N TRP A 601 -31.67 -5.79 -34.57
CA TRP A 601 -30.69 -6.37 -35.49
C TRP A 601 -29.98 -7.57 -34.86
N PRO A 602 -30.58 -8.78 -34.92
CA PRO A 602 -29.97 -9.98 -34.33
C PRO A 602 -28.63 -10.30 -34.99
N VAL A 603 -27.66 -10.66 -34.16
CA VAL A 603 -26.30 -11.00 -34.56
C VAL A 603 -26.23 -12.46 -34.99
N GLU A 604 -25.73 -12.71 -36.19
CA GLU A 604 -25.53 -14.06 -36.73
C GLU A 604 -24.16 -14.61 -36.31
N GLN A 605 -23.12 -13.76 -36.34
CA GLN A 605 -21.76 -14.16 -35.98
C GLN A 605 -20.93 -12.96 -35.51
N VAL A 606 -20.07 -13.19 -34.50
CA VAL A 606 -19.10 -12.22 -34.00
C VAL A 606 -17.69 -12.78 -34.16
N LEU A 607 -16.82 -12.02 -34.81
CA LEU A 607 -15.38 -12.27 -34.82
C LEU A 607 -14.76 -11.29 -33.82
N PRO A 608 -14.41 -11.74 -32.60
CA PRO A 608 -13.86 -10.87 -31.58
C PRO A 608 -12.51 -10.30 -32.01
N PHE A 609 -12.15 -9.18 -31.38
CA PHE A 609 -10.87 -8.53 -31.62
C PHE A 609 -9.70 -9.52 -31.40
N SER A 610 -8.82 -9.61 -32.39
CA SER A 610 -7.53 -10.32 -32.27
C SER A 610 -6.39 -9.34 -32.54
N SER A 611 -5.31 -9.45 -31.77
CA SER A 611 -4.09 -8.64 -31.93
C SER A 611 -3.41 -8.85 -33.28
N GLU A 612 -3.54 -10.03 -33.88
CA GLU A 612 -3.02 -10.33 -35.23
C GLU A 612 -3.80 -9.58 -36.30
N ARG A 613 -5.14 -9.59 -36.19
CA ARG A 613 -6.07 -8.96 -37.15
C ARG A 613 -6.23 -7.46 -36.95
N LYS A 614 -6.08 -6.98 -35.71
CA LYS A 614 -6.31 -5.59 -35.25
C LYS A 614 -7.70 -5.02 -35.60
N ALA A 615 -8.69 -5.88 -35.75
CA ALA A 615 -10.07 -5.54 -36.07
C ALA A 615 -11.06 -6.50 -35.40
N MET A 616 -12.29 -6.03 -35.23
CA MET A 616 -13.45 -6.79 -34.74
C MET A 616 -14.59 -6.67 -35.76
N VAL A 617 -15.26 -7.79 -36.03
CA VAL A 617 -16.34 -7.87 -37.02
C VAL A 617 -17.60 -8.43 -36.37
N THR A 618 -18.74 -7.85 -36.69
CA THR A 618 -20.05 -8.39 -36.31
C THR A 618 -20.93 -8.46 -37.53
N ILE A 619 -21.51 -9.63 -37.78
CA ILE A 619 -22.40 -9.88 -38.91
C ILE A 619 -23.84 -9.86 -38.43
N ILE A 620 -24.66 -9.04 -39.09
CA ILE A 620 -26.09 -8.92 -38.85
C ILE A 620 -26.89 -9.24 -40.11
N ARG A 621 -28.13 -9.68 -39.92
CA ARG A 621 -29.09 -9.88 -41.00
C ARG A 621 -30.01 -8.67 -41.14
N ILE A 622 -30.09 -8.10 -42.34
CA ILE A 622 -30.92 -6.91 -42.63
C ILE A 622 -31.78 -7.11 -43.89
N PRO A 623 -32.97 -6.50 -43.98
CA PRO A 623 -33.75 -6.48 -45.21
C PRO A 623 -33.06 -5.61 -46.27
N HIS A 624 -33.14 -6.03 -47.54
CA HIS A 624 -32.48 -5.36 -48.65
C HIS A 624 -33.10 -3.95 -48.85
N PRO A 625 -32.28 -2.88 -48.98
CA PRO A 625 -32.77 -1.50 -49.05
C PRO A 625 -33.78 -1.21 -50.17
N ALA A 626 -33.67 -1.94 -51.29
CA ALA A 626 -34.58 -1.80 -52.44
C ALA A 626 -35.70 -2.87 -52.52
N ASP A 627 -35.61 -3.96 -51.76
CA ASP A 627 -36.61 -5.04 -51.75
C ASP A 627 -36.76 -5.62 -50.33
N PRO A 628 -37.79 -5.21 -49.58
CA PRO A 628 -37.99 -5.65 -48.20
C PRO A 628 -38.16 -7.17 -48.02
N LYS A 629 -38.41 -7.92 -49.10
CA LYS A 629 -38.57 -9.38 -49.05
C LYS A 629 -37.23 -10.14 -49.16
N ARG A 630 -36.19 -9.49 -49.67
CA ARG A 630 -34.84 -10.08 -49.81
C ARG A 630 -34.02 -9.73 -48.57
N MET A 631 -33.37 -10.70 -47.96
CA MET A 631 -32.47 -10.48 -46.81
C MET A 631 -31.02 -10.44 -47.30
N ILE A 632 -30.22 -9.53 -46.75
CA ILE A 632 -28.77 -9.44 -46.96
C ILE A 632 -28.06 -9.49 -45.61
N TYR A 633 -26.77 -9.83 -45.65
CA TYR A 633 -25.93 -9.90 -44.47
C TYR A 633 -24.97 -8.72 -44.47
N ARG A 634 -24.90 -7.96 -43.37
CA ARG A 634 -24.00 -6.82 -43.22
C ARG A 634 -22.95 -7.13 -42.18
N ALA A 635 -21.69 -7.04 -42.58
CA ALA A 635 -20.54 -7.08 -41.70
C ALA A 635 -20.15 -5.67 -41.29
N HIS A 636 -20.32 -5.34 -40.00
CA HIS A 636 -19.78 -4.14 -39.39
C HIS A 636 -18.35 -4.41 -38.92
N VAL A 637 -17.40 -3.56 -39.31
CA VAL A 637 -15.98 -3.72 -38.99
C VAL A 637 -15.48 -2.48 -38.26
N LYS A 638 -14.83 -2.68 -37.11
CA LYS A 638 -14.09 -1.63 -36.39
C LYS A 638 -12.68 -2.11 -36.11
N GLY A 639 -11.70 -1.21 -36.20
CA GLY A 639 -10.30 -1.59 -35.99
C GLY A 639 -9.31 -0.45 -36.16
N ALA A 640 -8.03 -0.81 -36.26
CA ALA A 640 -6.94 0.13 -36.52
C ALA A 640 -7.20 0.91 -37.81
N SER A 641 -7.25 2.25 -37.71
CA SER A 641 -7.67 3.13 -38.80
C SER A 641 -6.82 3.00 -40.06
N GLU A 642 -5.51 2.82 -39.91
CA GLU A 642 -4.53 2.72 -40.99
C GLU A 642 -4.65 1.41 -41.77
N LEU A 643 -5.03 0.31 -41.11
CA LEU A 643 -5.27 -0.98 -41.76
C LEU A 643 -6.65 -1.01 -42.42
N LEU A 644 -7.66 -0.47 -41.73
CA LEU A 644 -9.02 -0.46 -42.25
C LEU A 644 -9.15 0.40 -43.51
N VAL A 645 -8.52 1.59 -43.54
CA VAL A 645 -8.52 2.47 -44.71
C VAL A 645 -7.82 1.82 -45.90
N GLN A 646 -6.80 0.97 -45.68
CA GLN A 646 -6.14 0.23 -46.76
C GLN A 646 -7.07 -0.79 -47.43
N ASN A 647 -7.99 -1.36 -46.65
CA ASN A 647 -8.93 -2.38 -47.09
C ASN A 647 -10.28 -1.81 -47.60
N CYS A 648 -10.44 -0.48 -47.63
CA CYS A 648 -11.64 0.19 -48.12
C CYS A 648 -11.51 0.60 -49.60
N SER A 649 -12.50 0.22 -50.42
CA SER A 649 -12.62 0.66 -51.82
C SER A 649 -13.64 1.78 -52.02
N ARG A 650 -14.57 1.95 -51.07
CA ARG A 650 -15.65 2.93 -51.10
C ARG A 650 -15.65 3.81 -49.84
N ILE A 651 -16.23 5.00 -49.95
CA ILE A 651 -16.41 5.95 -48.86
C ILE A 651 -17.79 6.59 -48.93
N ILE A 652 -18.37 6.94 -47.77
CA ILE A 652 -19.64 7.67 -47.73
C ILE A 652 -19.51 9.11 -48.26
N THR A 653 -20.59 9.62 -48.86
CA THR A 653 -20.66 11.01 -49.34
C THR A 653 -21.66 11.82 -48.53
N LEU A 654 -21.26 13.01 -48.09
CA LEU A 654 -22.11 13.97 -47.36
C LEU A 654 -22.58 15.12 -48.26
N ARG A 655 -22.34 15.04 -49.58
CA ARG A 655 -22.71 16.10 -50.53
C ARG A 655 -24.22 16.16 -50.75
N GLU A 656 -24.76 17.37 -50.66
CA GLU A 656 -26.19 17.62 -50.77
C GLU A 656 -26.75 17.30 -52.17
N SER A 657 -25.98 17.55 -53.22
CA SER A 657 -26.37 17.38 -54.64
C SER A 657 -26.64 15.93 -55.08
N MET A 658 -26.23 14.92 -54.30
CA MET A 658 -26.45 13.50 -54.63
C MET A 658 -27.68 12.90 -53.96
N TYR A 659 -28.37 13.65 -53.09
CA TYR A 659 -29.58 13.19 -52.41
C TYR A 659 -30.73 14.10 -52.86
N THR A 660 -31.64 13.56 -53.67
CA THR A 660 -32.84 14.28 -54.16
C THR A 660 -33.90 14.36 -53.07
N SER A 661 -34.65 15.47 -53.03
CA SER A 661 -35.71 15.78 -52.04
C SER A 661 -36.96 14.88 -52.08
N ALA A 662 -36.90 13.70 -52.70
CA ALA A 662 -38.01 12.75 -52.70
C ALA A 662 -37.97 11.90 -51.42
N ALA A 663 -39.12 11.76 -50.78
CA ALA A 663 -39.32 11.32 -49.39
C ALA A 663 -38.96 9.86 -49.03
N HIS A 664 -38.19 9.13 -49.85
CA HIS A 664 -37.85 7.71 -49.65
C HIS A 664 -36.36 7.41 -49.96
N ASP A 665 -35.41 8.04 -49.27
CA ASP A 665 -33.99 7.70 -49.37
C ASP A 665 -33.46 7.25 -47.99
N TYR A 666 -33.84 6.02 -47.60
CA TYR A 666 -33.31 5.34 -46.41
C TYR A 666 -31.89 4.79 -46.64
N ASP A 667 -31.34 4.91 -47.84
CA ASP A 667 -30.09 4.28 -48.23
C ASP A 667 -28.88 5.24 -48.16
N VAL A 668 -27.74 4.71 -47.71
CA VAL A 668 -26.48 5.48 -47.59
C VAL A 668 -25.78 5.51 -48.93
N LYS A 669 -25.73 6.68 -49.59
CA LYS A 669 -25.01 6.83 -50.86
C LYS A 669 -23.49 6.72 -50.64
N THR A 670 -22.86 5.87 -51.46
CA THR A 670 -21.41 5.60 -51.41
C THR A 670 -20.75 5.97 -52.73
N ARG A 671 -19.50 6.42 -52.68
CA ARG A 671 -18.66 6.70 -53.85
C ARG A 671 -17.35 5.92 -53.79
N LYS A 672 -16.68 5.75 -54.93
CA LYS A 672 -15.33 5.15 -54.97
C LYS A 672 -14.34 6.03 -54.20
N LEU A 673 -13.45 5.40 -53.44
CA LEU A 673 -12.39 6.08 -52.70
C LEU A 673 -11.27 6.50 -53.67
N ASN A 674 -11.05 7.81 -53.84
CA ASN A 674 -10.00 8.34 -54.71
C ASN A 674 -8.66 8.43 -53.96
N SER A 675 -7.55 8.53 -54.70
CA SER A 675 -6.21 8.70 -54.13
C SER A 675 -6.11 9.94 -53.23
N GLU A 676 -6.70 11.06 -53.63
CA GLU A 676 -6.74 12.31 -52.84
C GLU A 676 -7.46 12.15 -51.50
N ASP A 677 -8.57 11.40 -51.47
CA ASP A 677 -9.31 11.14 -50.24
C ASP A 677 -8.53 10.26 -49.29
N ARG A 678 -7.85 9.25 -49.82
CA ARG A 678 -6.96 8.37 -49.06
C ARG A 678 -5.84 9.19 -48.41
N THR A 679 -5.14 10.03 -49.18
CA THR A 679 -4.11 10.93 -48.63
C THR A 679 -4.67 11.91 -47.59
N ARG A 680 -5.89 12.41 -47.78
CA ARG A 680 -6.54 13.31 -46.82
C ARG A 680 -6.86 12.60 -45.51
N VAL A 681 -7.42 11.39 -45.56
CA VAL A 681 -7.74 10.57 -44.38
C VAL A 681 -6.45 10.16 -43.67
N ASP A 682 -5.41 9.76 -44.39
CA ASP A 682 -4.10 9.42 -43.81
C ASP A 682 -3.48 10.61 -43.06
N ARG A 683 -3.58 11.83 -43.62
CA ARG A 683 -3.13 13.05 -42.94
C ARG A 683 -3.91 13.33 -41.66
N ILE A 684 -5.21 13.03 -41.64
CA ILE A 684 -6.05 13.18 -40.44
C ILE A 684 -5.63 12.15 -39.38
N ILE A 685 -5.44 10.88 -39.78
CA ILE A 685 -4.94 9.82 -38.89
C ILE A 685 -3.61 10.24 -38.25
N GLN A 686 -2.66 10.75 -39.05
CA GLN A 686 -1.39 11.27 -38.55
C GLN A 686 -1.56 12.47 -37.60
N SER A 687 -2.47 13.40 -37.92
CA SER A 687 -2.75 14.55 -37.06
C SER A 687 -3.36 14.13 -35.72
N TYR A 688 -4.24 13.13 -35.71
CA TYR A 688 -4.84 12.59 -34.49
C TYR A 688 -3.79 11.84 -33.67
N ALA A 689 -2.95 11.03 -34.32
CA ALA A 689 -1.84 10.36 -33.69
C ALA A 689 -0.82 11.36 -33.07
N PHE A 690 -0.52 12.48 -33.74
CA PHE A 690 0.37 13.52 -33.19
C PHE A 690 -0.20 14.18 -31.93
N ARG A 691 -1.53 14.36 -31.89
CA ARG A 691 -2.25 14.79 -30.68
C ARG A 691 -2.41 13.68 -29.64
N SER A 692 -1.80 12.52 -29.87
CA SER A 692 -1.85 11.35 -28.98
C SER A 692 -3.25 10.73 -28.84
N LEU A 693 -4.11 10.94 -29.83
CA LEU A 693 -5.43 10.31 -29.90
C LEU A 693 -5.30 8.91 -30.50
N ARG A 694 -5.97 7.93 -29.91
CA ARG A 694 -6.12 6.58 -30.47
C ARG A 694 -7.13 6.63 -31.61
N THR A 695 -6.68 6.30 -32.82
CA THR A 695 -7.54 6.35 -34.02
C THR A 695 -8.22 5.02 -34.29
N ILE A 696 -9.54 5.02 -34.41
CA ILE A 696 -10.36 3.85 -34.76
C ILE A 696 -11.10 4.14 -36.06
N GLY A 697 -10.93 3.24 -37.03
CA GLY A 697 -11.71 3.24 -38.26
C GLY A 697 -13.03 2.48 -38.06
N ILE A 698 -14.10 2.98 -38.67
CA ILE A 698 -15.41 2.32 -38.71
C ILE A 698 -15.79 2.12 -40.18
N ALA A 699 -16.07 0.88 -40.55
CA ALA A 699 -16.44 0.49 -41.91
C ALA A 699 -17.53 -0.60 -41.92
N TYR A 700 -18.13 -0.84 -43.07
CA TYR A 700 -19.07 -1.94 -43.26
C TYR A 700 -18.94 -2.55 -44.66
N ARG A 701 -19.47 -3.77 -44.83
CA ARG A 701 -19.64 -4.45 -46.11
C ARG A 701 -20.90 -5.30 -46.11
N ASP A 702 -21.59 -5.33 -47.24
CA ASP A 702 -22.81 -6.09 -47.45
C ASP A 702 -22.53 -7.33 -48.31
N PHE A 703 -23.17 -8.46 -47.97
CA PHE A 703 -23.07 -9.76 -48.61
C PHE A 703 -24.45 -10.29 -48.97
N GLU A 704 -24.57 -10.93 -50.14
CA GLU A 704 -25.85 -11.52 -50.59
C GLU A 704 -26.15 -12.89 -49.96
N GLN A 705 -25.11 -13.62 -49.53
CA GLN A 705 -25.20 -14.93 -48.89
C GLN A 705 -24.13 -15.05 -47.79
N TRP A 706 -24.48 -15.67 -46.67
CA TRP A 706 -23.56 -16.01 -45.57
C TRP A 706 -23.58 -17.53 -45.33
N PRO A 707 -22.42 -18.21 -45.15
CA PRO A 707 -21.03 -17.74 -45.26
C PRO A 707 -20.52 -17.56 -46.71
N PRO A 708 -19.54 -16.68 -46.97
CA PRO A 708 -18.98 -16.43 -48.30
C PRO A 708 -17.98 -17.53 -48.75
N GLN A 709 -18.46 -18.58 -49.45
CA GLN A 709 -17.70 -19.67 -50.11
C GLN A 709 -16.67 -20.50 -49.30
N LYS A 710 -16.88 -21.85 -49.25
CA LYS A 710 -16.00 -22.94 -48.74
C LYS A 710 -15.22 -22.64 -47.43
N SER A 711 -15.95 -22.41 -46.34
CA SER A 711 -15.40 -22.51 -44.98
C SER A 711 -15.10 -23.97 -44.61
N ASN A 712 -14.00 -24.22 -43.90
CA ASN A 712 -13.70 -25.53 -43.31
C ASN A 712 -14.70 -25.79 -42.18
N VAL A 713 -15.56 -26.80 -42.35
CA VAL A 713 -16.49 -27.23 -41.30
C VAL A 713 -15.75 -28.16 -40.35
N VAL A 714 -15.50 -27.72 -39.11
CA VAL A 714 -15.01 -28.58 -38.02
C VAL A 714 -16.11 -28.67 -36.96
N GLY A 715 -17.02 -29.63 -37.11
CA GLY A 715 -18.16 -29.81 -36.20
C GLY A 715 -19.37 -28.93 -36.51
N ASP A 716 -20.12 -28.52 -35.47
CA ASP A 716 -21.35 -27.70 -35.57
C ASP A 716 -21.07 -26.17 -35.64
N GLU A 717 -19.82 -25.73 -35.49
CA GLU A 717 -19.44 -24.32 -35.57
C GLU A 717 -18.74 -23.99 -36.91
N VAL A 718 -19.28 -23.00 -37.64
CA VAL A 718 -18.70 -22.50 -38.90
C VAL A 718 -17.71 -21.38 -38.58
N GLU A 719 -16.42 -21.70 -38.55
CA GLU A 719 -15.37 -20.69 -38.43
C GLU A 719 -15.07 -20.08 -39.82
N VAL A 720 -15.34 -18.78 -39.98
CA VAL A 720 -15.06 -18.02 -41.21
C VAL A 720 -13.80 -17.19 -41.00
N ASP A 721 -12.83 -17.32 -41.90
CA ASP A 721 -11.58 -16.58 -41.82
C ASP A 721 -11.79 -15.09 -42.13
N TYR A 722 -11.06 -14.24 -41.41
CA TYR A 722 -11.14 -12.78 -41.57
C TYR A 722 -10.74 -12.32 -42.98
N GLU A 723 -9.87 -13.08 -43.66
CA GLU A 723 -9.41 -12.77 -45.01
C GLU A 723 -10.57 -12.80 -46.02
N ASP A 724 -11.54 -13.70 -45.87
CA ASP A 724 -12.70 -13.82 -46.77
C ASP A 724 -13.65 -12.61 -46.66
N ILE A 725 -13.70 -11.97 -45.49
CA ILE A 725 -14.52 -10.78 -45.23
C ILE A 725 -13.87 -9.54 -45.88
N VAL A 726 -12.54 -9.51 -45.92
CA VAL A 726 -11.74 -8.37 -46.38
C VAL A 726 -11.33 -8.51 -47.86
N HIS A 727 -11.50 -9.69 -48.45
CA HIS A 727 -11.16 -10.03 -49.84
C HIS A 727 -11.66 -8.97 -50.84
N ASP A 728 -10.86 -8.64 -51.87
CA ASP A 728 -11.11 -7.59 -52.90
C ASP A 728 -11.20 -6.13 -52.40
N GLN A 729 -10.74 -5.82 -51.18
CA GLN A 729 -10.85 -4.46 -50.61
C GLN A 729 -12.30 -3.93 -50.60
N GLY A 730 -13.28 -4.82 -50.41
CA GLY A 730 -14.71 -4.51 -50.54
C GLY A 730 -15.33 -3.64 -49.44
N LEU A 731 -14.55 -3.16 -48.46
CA LEU A 731 -15.08 -2.39 -47.34
C LEU A 731 -15.47 -0.95 -47.76
N THR A 732 -16.51 -0.42 -47.11
CA THR A 732 -16.95 0.97 -47.23
C THR A 732 -16.62 1.73 -45.96
N LEU A 733 -15.81 2.78 -46.05
CA LEU A 733 -15.41 3.62 -44.92
C LEU A 733 -16.55 4.56 -44.51
N LEU A 734 -16.98 4.48 -43.24
CA LEU A 734 -17.91 5.44 -42.63
C LEU A 734 -17.15 6.65 -42.07
N GLY A 735 -16.06 6.40 -41.33
CA GLY A 735 -15.26 7.47 -40.74
C GLY A 735 -14.14 6.97 -39.85
N VAL A 736 -13.37 7.93 -39.34
CA VAL A 736 -12.29 7.71 -38.38
C VAL A 736 -12.54 8.57 -37.16
N VAL A 737 -12.53 7.97 -35.96
CA VAL A 737 -12.64 8.69 -34.69
C VAL A 737 -11.32 8.67 -33.94
N GLY A 738 -11.02 9.77 -33.26
CA GLY A 738 -9.90 9.94 -32.35
C GLY A 738 -10.38 9.89 -30.90
N ILE A 739 -9.90 8.90 -30.17
CA ILE A 739 -10.27 8.63 -28.78
C ILE A 739 -9.12 9.04 -27.88
N GLU A 740 -9.42 9.76 -26.81
CA GLU A 740 -8.45 10.18 -25.79
C GLU A 740 -8.80 9.60 -24.43
N ASP A 741 -7.78 9.38 -23.62
CA ASP A 741 -7.92 9.12 -22.20
C ASP A 741 -7.66 10.44 -21.43
N PRO A 742 -8.70 11.14 -20.95
CA PRO A 742 -8.55 12.45 -20.35
C PRO A 742 -7.81 12.38 -19.00
N LEU A 743 -7.13 13.47 -18.64
CA LEU A 743 -6.50 13.62 -17.33
C LEU A 743 -7.54 13.62 -16.21
N ARG A 744 -7.19 13.05 -15.05
CA ARG A 744 -8.02 13.21 -13.84
C ARG A 744 -8.00 14.68 -13.38
N PRO A 745 -9.13 15.20 -12.88
CA PRO A 745 -9.16 16.55 -12.33
C PRO A 745 -8.24 16.64 -11.10
N GLY A 746 -7.49 17.73 -10.96
CA GLY A 746 -6.57 17.93 -9.82
C GLY A 746 -5.14 17.40 -10.02
N VAL A 747 -4.87 16.62 -11.07
CA VAL A 747 -3.53 16.02 -11.30
C VAL A 747 -2.47 17.09 -11.50
N LYS A 748 -2.77 18.15 -12.25
CA LYS A 748 -1.81 19.23 -12.54
C LYS A 748 -1.40 19.97 -11.26
N GLU A 749 -2.38 20.29 -10.42
CA GLU A 749 -2.20 20.94 -9.13
C GLU A 749 -1.41 20.04 -8.18
N ALA A 750 -1.72 18.75 -8.16
CA ALA A 750 -1.07 17.77 -7.30
C ALA A 750 0.39 17.50 -7.72
N VAL A 751 0.68 17.39 -9.01
CA VAL A 751 2.07 17.29 -9.52
C VAL A 751 2.87 18.53 -9.14
N LYS A 752 2.28 19.72 -9.28
CA LYS A 752 2.91 20.98 -8.86
C LYS A 752 3.17 21.00 -7.35
N ALA A 753 2.22 20.54 -6.53
CA ALA A 753 2.39 20.44 -5.08
C ALA A 753 3.49 19.45 -4.68
N CYS A 754 3.59 18.29 -5.34
CA CYS A 754 4.70 17.34 -5.15
C CYS A 754 6.05 17.99 -5.47
N GLN A 755 6.15 18.69 -6.61
CA GLN A 755 7.37 19.39 -7.01
C GLN A 755 7.75 20.50 -6.03
N GLN A 756 6.77 21.27 -5.54
CA GLN A 756 6.98 22.28 -4.48
C GLN A 756 7.50 21.66 -3.18
N ALA A 757 7.05 20.44 -2.86
CA ALA A 757 7.50 19.67 -1.72
C ALA A 757 8.88 19.00 -1.89
N GLY A 758 9.57 19.27 -3.00
CA GLY A 758 10.87 18.68 -3.31
C GLY A 758 10.78 17.21 -3.74
N VAL A 759 9.61 16.75 -4.19
CA VAL A 759 9.39 15.38 -4.68
C VAL A 759 9.42 15.38 -6.20
N PHE A 760 10.35 14.63 -6.78
CA PHE A 760 10.49 14.53 -8.23
C PHE A 760 9.50 13.53 -8.83
N VAL A 761 8.57 14.01 -9.64
CA VAL A 761 7.55 13.16 -10.29
C VAL A 761 8.05 12.68 -11.64
N ARG A 762 7.98 11.37 -11.88
CA ARG A 762 8.36 10.70 -13.12
C ARG A 762 7.16 9.97 -13.71
N MET A 763 7.03 10.01 -15.03
CA MET A 763 6.06 9.18 -15.75
C MET A 763 6.74 7.92 -16.26
N VAL A 764 6.17 6.76 -15.97
CA VAL A 764 6.69 5.45 -16.41
C VAL A 764 5.55 4.66 -17.04
N THR A 765 5.55 4.54 -18.37
CA THR A 765 4.39 4.01 -19.10
C THR A 765 4.79 3.11 -20.27
N GLY A 766 3.94 2.12 -20.55
CA GLY A 766 4.01 1.28 -21.75
C GLY A 766 3.61 2.00 -23.04
N ASP A 767 3.08 3.22 -22.95
CA ASP A 767 2.68 4.02 -24.10
C ASP A 767 3.87 4.45 -24.97
N ASN A 768 3.57 4.79 -26.22
CA ASN A 768 4.54 5.35 -27.13
C ASN A 768 5.11 6.69 -26.61
N VAL A 769 6.37 6.98 -26.94
CA VAL A 769 7.12 8.20 -26.57
C VAL A 769 6.34 9.48 -26.83
N MET A 770 5.71 9.59 -28.00
CA MET A 770 4.98 10.80 -28.39
C MET A 770 3.77 11.06 -27.48
N THR A 771 3.02 10.00 -27.17
CA THR A 771 1.87 10.05 -26.24
C THR A 771 2.32 10.39 -24.84
N ALA A 772 3.31 9.65 -24.32
CA ALA A 772 3.84 9.87 -22.99
C ALA A 772 4.38 11.30 -22.81
N LYS A 773 5.10 11.82 -23.81
CA LYS A 773 5.62 13.21 -23.80
C LYS A 773 4.51 14.26 -23.82
N SER A 774 3.46 14.04 -24.61
CA SER A 774 2.30 14.94 -24.68
C SER A 774 1.59 15.01 -23.33
N ILE A 775 1.25 13.86 -22.75
CA ILE A 775 0.56 13.78 -21.45
C ILE A 775 1.46 14.34 -20.34
N ALA A 776 2.75 14.02 -20.32
CA ALA A 776 3.68 14.55 -19.33
C ALA A 776 3.79 16.09 -19.40
N LYS A 777 3.70 16.68 -20.60
CA LYS A 777 3.66 18.14 -20.76
C LYS A 777 2.35 18.72 -20.23
N GLN A 778 1.21 18.05 -20.46
CA GLN A 778 -0.08 18.50 -19.93
C GLN A 778 -0.15 18.42 -18.40
N CYS A 779 0.45 17.39 -17.78
CA CYS A 779 0.52 17.22 -16.32
C CYS A 779 1.50 18.18 -15.63
N GLY A 780 2.42 18.81 -16.38
CA GLY A 780 3.52 19.59 -15.80
C GLY A 780 4.69 18.73 -15.28
N ILE A 781 4.75 17.44 -15.66
CA ILE A 781 5.87 16.53 -15.35
C ILE A 781 7.07 16.85 -16.26
N TYR A 782 6.81 17.06 -17.55
CA TYR A 782 7.87 17.34 -18.52
C TYR A 782 8.25 18.82 -18.51
N THR A 783 9.48 19.12 -18.09
CA THR A 783 10.05 20.48 -18.04
C THR A 783 11.25 20.64 -18.98
N SER A 784 11.58 21.88 -19.32
CA SER A 784 12.71 22.20 -20.21
C SER A 784 14.02 21.65 -19.66
N GLY A 785 14.67 20.76 -20.41
CA GLY A 785 15.89 20.07 -19.99
C GLY A 785 15.69 18.66 -19.42
N GLY A 786 14.45 18.19 -19.30
CA GLY A 786 14.14 16.80 -18.97
C GLY A 786 14.41 15.81 -20.10
N ILE A 787 14.76 14.58 -19.75
CA ILE A 787 15.04 13.48 -20.68
C ILE A 787 13.79 12.60 -20.81
N VAL A 788 13.45 12.25 -22.06
CA VAL A 788 12.45 11.24 -22.40
C VAL A 788 13.19 10.08 -23.07
N MET A 789 12.96 8.85 -22.62
CA MET A 789 13.66 7.66 -23.11
C MET A 789 12.70 6.48 -23.29
N GLU A 790 13.05 5.54 -24.16
CA GLU A 790 12.33 4.27 -24.32
C GLU A 790 12.86 3.19 -23.35
N GLY A 791 11.97 2.35 -22.82
CA GLY A 791 12.28 1.23 -21.92
C GLY A 791 13.40 0.31 -22.40
N PRO A 792 13.35 -0.21 -23.64
CA PRO A 792 14.42 -1.07 -24.18
C PRO A 792 15.78 -0.37 -24.26
N VAL A 793 15.82 0.93 -24.54
CA VAL A 793 17.07 1.71 -24.54
C VAL A 793 17.60 1.80 -23.11
N PHE A 794 16.73 2.11 -22.15
CA PHE A 794 17.08 2.25 -20.74
C PHE A 794 17.65 0.95 -20.14
N ARG A 795 17.03 -0.21 -20.38
CA ARG A 795 17.49 -1.51 -19.85
C ARG A 795 18.85 -1.94 -20.40
N ASN A 796 19.19 -1.52 -21.62
CA ASN A 796 20.47 -1.84 -22.25
C ASN A 796 21.63 -0.91 -21.83
N LEU A 797 21.37 0.14 -21.04
CA LEU A 797 22.41 1.04 -20.56
C LEU A 797 23.27 0.38 -19.48
N PRO A 798 24.60 0.63 -19.47
CA PRO A 798 25.44 0.26 -18.35
C PRO A 798 25.06 1.09 -17.11
N LYS A 799 25.26 0.52 -15.91
CA LYS A 799 24.84 1.15 -14.64
C LYS A 799 25.37 2.58 -14.47
N SER A 800 26.63 2.83 -14.85
CA SER A 800 27.24 4.15 -14.74
C SER A 800 26.57 5.22 -15.61
N GLU A 801 26.14 4.86 -16.82
CA GLU A 801 25.39 5.78 -17.70
C GLU A 801 23.96 5.98 -17.20
N MET A 802 23.36 4.92 -16.66
CA MET A 802 22.05 4.98 -16.03
C MET A 802 22.03 5.98 -14.87
N ASP A 803 23.02 5.90 -13.98
CA ASP A 803 23.16 6.79 -12.82
C ASP A 803 23.33 8.26 -13.23
N ALA A 804 23.99 8.53 -14.37
CA ALA A 804 24.13 9.89 -14.90
C ALA A 804 22.83 10.45 -15.49
N ILE A 805 21.94 9.60 -16.01
CA ILE A 805 20.70 9.98 -16.69
C ILE A 805 19.51 10.05 -15.71
N LEU A 806 19.47 9.16 -14.71
CA LEU A 806 18.34 9.02 -13.78
C LEU A 806 17.87 10.35 -13.17
N PRO A 807 18.74 11.28 -12.76
CA PRO A 807 18.30 12.55 -12.22
C PRO A 807 17.58 13.50 -13.18
N ARG A 808 17.73 13.30 -14.49
CA ARG A 808 17.05 14.10 -15.51
C ARG A 808 15.94 13.34 -16.22
N LEU A 809 15.84 12.03 -15.99
CA LEU A 809 14.83 11.18 -16.59
C LEU A 809 13.45 11.49 -15.99
N GLN A 810 12.59 12.11 -16.81
CA GLN A 810 11.22 12.49 -16.42
C GLN A 810 10.16 11.55 -17.00
N VAL A 811 10.43 10.98 -18.19
CA VAL A 811 9.48 10.11 -18.88
C VAL A 811 10.21 8.89 -19.41
N LEU A 812 9.79 7.71 -18.95
CA LEU A 812 10.15 6.42 -19.51
C LEU A 812 8.94 5.86 -20.26
N ALA A 813 9.05 5.75 -21.59
CA ALA A 813 7.98 5.31 -22.48
C ALA A 813 8.26 3.89 -23.02
N ARG A 814 7.25 3.19 -23.53
CA ARG A 814 7.35 1.79 -23.98
C ARG A 814 8.00 0.88 -22.93
N SER A 815 7.77 1.15 -21.65
CA SER A 815 8.36 0.38 -20.55
C SER A 815 7.67 -0.97 -20.39
N SER A 816 8.43 -2.06 -20.32
CA SER A 816 7.95 -3.35 -19.82
C SER A 816 7.84 -3.35 -18.29
N PRO A 817 7.14 -4.33 -17.67
CA PRO A 817 7.15 -4.51 -16.21
C PRO A 817 8.56 -4.57 -15.62
N GLU A 818 9.48 -5.27 -16.30
CA GLU A 818 10.88 -5.37 -15.92
C GLU A 818 11.58 -4.01 -15.93
N ASP A 819 11.32 -3.16 -16.95
CA ASP A 819 11.91 -1.83 -17.03
C ASP A 819 11.49 -0.96 -15.83
N LYS A 820 10.22 -1.08 -15.40
CA LYS A 820 9.70 -0.38 -14.21
C LYS A 820 10.43 -0.85 -12.95
N GLN A 821 10.63 -2.17 -12.80
CA GLN A 821 11.33 -2.75 -11.67
C GLN A 821 12.81 -2.33 -11.62
N ILE A 822 13.51 -2.34 -12.76
CA ILE A 822 14.92 -1.92 -12.85
C ILE A 822 15.07 -0.45 -12.45
N LEU A 823 14.18 0.42 -12.96
CA LEU A 823 14.18 1.84 -12.61
C LEU A 823 14.01 2.06 -11.11
N VAL A 824 13.01 1.40 -10.50
CA VAL A 824 12.72 1.51 -9.06
C VAL A 824 13.88 0.97 -8.22
N GLY A 825 14.42 -0.20 -8.58
CA GLY A 825 15.56 -0.80 -7.88
C GLY A 825 16.79 0.10 -7.90
N ARG A 826 17.11 0.71 -9.05
CA ARG A 826 18.25 1.62 -9.19
C ARG A 826 18.11 2.92 -8.43
N LEU A 827 16.93 3.55 -8.47
CA LEU A 827 16.67 4.74 -7.66
C LEU A 827 16.86 4.44 -6.16
N LYS A 828 16.40 3.28 -5.69
CA LYS A 828 16.62 2.84 -4.30
C LYS A 828 18.11 2.61 -3.99
N GLU A 829 18.87 1.99 -4.90
CA GLU A 829 20.33 1.82 -4.75
C GLU A 829 21.07 3.17 -4.65
N LEU A 830 20.60 4.20 -5.36
CA LEU A 830 21.12 5.58 -5.27
C LEU A 830 20.73 6.30 -3.97
N GLY A 831 19.90 5.68 -3.12
CA GLY A 831 19.46 6.22 -1.84
C GLY A 831 18.18 7.07 -1.89
N ASP A 832 17.48 7.10 -3.04
CA ASP A 832 16.17 7.73 -3.15
C ASP A 832 15.10 6.92 -2.40
N ILE A 833 14.11 7.63 -1.84
CA ILE A 833 12.89 7.00 -1.31
C ILE A 833 11.86 7.02 -2.42
N VAL A 834 11.58 5.83 -2.95
CA VAL A 834 10.80 5.67 -4.17
C VAL A 834 9.38 5.29 -3.84
N ALA A 835 8.46 6.19 -4.17
CA ALA A 835 7.04 5.88 -4.24
C ALA A 835 6.67 5.50 -5.68
N VAL A 836 5.89 4.44 -5.86
CA VAL A 836 5.40 4.00 -7.17
C VAL A 836 3.88 4.00 -7.16
N THR A 837 3.25 4.48 -8.23
CA THR A 837 1.80 4.41 -8.39
C THR A 837 1.47 3.59 -9.63
N GLY A 838 0.55 2.64 -9.50
CA GLY A 838 0.11 1.81 -10.62
C GLY A 838 -1.29 1.24 -10.38
N ASP A 839 -2.00 0.99 -11.47
CA ASP A 839 -3.31 0.34 -11.49
C ASP A 839 -3.23 -1.05 -12.13
N GLY A 840 -2.25 -1.26 -13.01
CA GLY A 840 -2.09 -2.46 -13.80
C GLY A 840 -1.42 -3.60 -13.06
N THR A 841 -1.72 -4.80 -13.53
CA THR A 841 -1.04 -6.01 -13.11
C THR A 841 0.47 -6.01 -13.43
N ASN A 842 0.84 -5.25 -14.46
CA ASN A 842 2.21 -4.97 -14.89
C ASN A 842 3.01 -4.17 -13.86
N ASP A 843 2.34 -3.47 -12.94
CA ASP A 843 2.98 -2.64 -11.92
C ASP A 843 3.29 -3.42 -10.64
N GLY A 844 2.72 -4.62 -10.47
CA GLY A 844 2.84 -5.43 -9.26
C GLY A 844 4.29 -5.57 -8.75
N PRO A 845 5.25 -6.03 -9.57
CA PRO A 845 6.64 -6.17 -9.16
C PRO A 845 7.29 -4.83 -8.74
N ALA A 846 7.02 -3.75 -9.48
CA ALA A 846 7.54 -2.42 -9.16
C ALA A 846 6.91 -1.84 -7.88
N LEU A 847 5.61 -2.04 -7.68
CA LEU A 847 4.88 -1.62 -6.47
C LEU A 847 5.38 -2.34 -5.22
N LYS A 848 5.70 -3.63 -5.33
CA LYS A 848 6.23 -4.42 -4.22
C LYS A 848 7.67 -4.07 -3.89
N LEU A 849 8.49 -3.75 -4.90
CA LEU A 849 9.89 -3.36 -4.73
C LEU A 849 10.04 -1.92 -4.19
N ALA A 850 9.08 -1.04 -4.49
CA ALA A 850 9.05 0.34 -4.01
C ALA A 850 9.10 0.43 -2.48
N ASP A 851 9.57 1.56 -1.95
CA ASP A 851 9.46 1.81 -0.51
C ASP A 851 8.01 2.07 -0.10
N VAL A 852 7.23 2.68 -1.00
CA VAL A 852 5.78 2.86 -0.87
C VAL A 852 5.12 2.58 -2.22
N GLY A 853 4.33 1.52 -2.30
CA GLY A 853 3.47 1.25 -3.46
C GLY A 853 2.09 1.87 -3.28
N PHE A 854 1.58 2.57 -4.29
CA PHE A 854 0.22 3.09 -4.38
C PHE A 854 -0.56 2.32 -5.45
N SER A 855 -1.74 1.84 -5.11
CA SER A 855 -2.70 1.36 -6.10
C SER A 855 -3.94 2.22 -6.17
N MET A 856 -4.57 2.23 -7.34
CA MET A 856 -5.93 2.74 -7.50
C MET A 856 -6.92 1.80 -6.82
N GLY A 857 -7.93 2.35 -6.15
CA GLY A 857 -8.96 1.60 -5.42
C GLY A 857 -10.10 1.15 -6.32
N ILE A 858 -10.45 1.95 -7.32
CA ILE A 858 -11.54 1.68 -8.26
C ILE A 858 -10.98 1.11 -9.56
N ALA A 859 -10.09 1.82 -10.24
CA ALA A 859 -9.49 1.41 -11.51
C ALA A 859 -8.39 0.35 -11.37
N GLY A 860 -7.84 0.18 -10.17
CA GLY A 860 -6.72 -0.73 -9.91
C GLY A 860 -7.14 -2.19 -9.96
N THR A 861 -6.35 -3.00 -10.64
CA THR A 861 -6.45 -4.46 -10.58
C THR A 861 -6.13 -4.96 -9.18
N GLU A 862 -6.71 -6.09 -8.82
CA GLU A 862 -6.54 -6.67 -7.49
C GLU A 862 -5.06 -7.00 -7.19
N VAL A 863 -4.29 -7.39 -8.21
CA VAL A 863 -2.84 -7.64 -8.08
C VAL A 863 -2.08 -6.37 -7.70
N ALA A 864 -2.44 -5.23 -8.31
CA ALA A 864 -1.85 -3.94 -7.94
C ALA A 864 -2.22 -3.56 -6.50
N LYS A 865 -3.49 -3.75 -6.10
CA LYS A 865 -3.95 -3.53 -4.72
C LYS A 865 -3.20 -4.39 -3.72
N GLU A 866 -2.96 -5.65 -4.04
CA GLU A 866 -2.26 -6.59 -3.18
C GLU A 866 -0.76 -6.30 -3.07
N ALA A 867 -0.12 -5.88 -4.15
CA ALA A 867 1.28 -5.48 -4.15
C ALA A 867 1.53 -4.13 -3.45
N SER A 868 0.53 -3.23 -3.45
CA SER A 868 0.65 -1.87 -2.91
C SER A 868 0.64 -1.79 -1.39
N SER A 869 1.28 -0.74 -0.86
CA SER A 869 1.29 -0.42 0.57
C SER A 869 0.12 0.49 0.96
N ILE A 870 -0.36 1.33 0.05
CA ILE A 870 -1.46 2.28 0.23
C ILE A 870 -2.42 2.18 -0.97
N ILE A 871 -3.73 2.06 -0.72
CA ILE A 871 -4.77 2.08 -1.74
C ILE A 871 -5.46 3.45 -1.73
N LEU A 872 -5.55 4.09 -2.90
CA LEU A 872 -6.30 5.33 -3.11
C LEU A 872 -7.77 4.99 -3.38
N MET A 873 -8.65 5.13 -2.39
CA MET A 873 -10.07 4.75 -2.51
C MET A 873 -10.85 5.61 -3.51
N ASP A 874 -10.35 6.80 -3.84
CA ASP A 874 -10.97 7.76 -4.75
C ASP A 874 -10.25 7.90 -6.09
N ASP A 875 -9.22 7.09 -6.35
CA ASP A 875 -8.35 7.15 -7.53
C ASP A 875 -7.79 8.55 -7.84
N ASN A 876 -7.67 9.42 -6.83
CA ASN A 876 -7.24 10.79 -7.03
C ASN A 876 -5.76 10.97 -6.70
N PHE A 877 -4.98 11.49 -7.65
CA PHE A 877 -3.55 11.75 -7.45
C PHE A 877 -3.29 12.76 -6.30
N SER A 878 -4.24 13.67 -6.01
CA SER A 878 -4.14 14.58 -4.86
C SER A 878 -4.07 13.86 -3.51
N SER A 879 -4.58 12.63 -3.41
CA SER A 879 -4.53 11.81 -2.21
C SER A 879 -3.08 11.41 -1.87
N ILE A 880 -2.18 11.33 -2.85
CA ILE A 880 -0.73 11.12 -2.64
C ILE A 880 -0.10 12.33 -1.93
N VAL A 881 -0.48 13.55 -2.31
CA VAL A 881 -0.01 14.77 -1.64
C VAL A 881 -0.43 14.77 -0.17
N LYS A 882 -1.68 14.38 0.11
CA LYS A 882 -2.17 14.22 1.48
C LYS A 882 -1.39 13.14 2.24
N ALA A 883 -1.01 12.03 1.60
CA ALA A 883 -0.19 10.99 2.21
C ALA A 883 1.21 11.52 2.59
N ILE A 884 1.84 12.34 1.74
CA ILE A 884 3.11 13.04 2.07
C ILE A 884 2.92 13.94 3.30
N MET A 885 1.85 14.73 3.34
CA MET A 885 1.55 15.61 4.47
C MET A 885 1.38 14.83 5.78
N TRP A 886 0.62 13.74 5.77
CA TRP A 886 0.42 12.87 6.93
C TRP A 886 1.71 12.19 7.37
N GLY A 887 2.52 11.68 6.44
CA GLY A 887 3.82 11.08 6.77
C GLY A 887 4.79 12.07 7.41
N ARG A 888 4.88 13.30 6.87
CA ARG A 888 5.67 14.38 7.48
C ARG A 888 5.14 14.77 8.87
N CYS A 889 3.83 14.79 9.04
CA CYS A 889 3.17 15.08 10.31
C CYS A 889 3.47 14.03 11.38
N VAL A 890 3.51 12.74 11.03
CA VAL A 890 3.86 11.65 11.97
C VAL A 890 5.29 11.80 12.46
N ASN A 891 6.25 12.05 11.55
CA ASN A 891 7.66 12.26 11.92
C ASN A 891 7.81 13.49 12.84
N ASP A 892 7.15 14.60 12.51
CA ASP A 892 7.16 15.80 13.35
C ASP A 892 6.50 15.54 14.72
N ALA A 893 5.38 14.81 14.78
CA ALA A 893 4.70 14.52 16.04
C ALA A 893 5.58 13.70 17.00
N VAL A 894 6.32 12.71 16.48
CA VAL A 894 7.27 11.93 17.27
C VAL A 894 8.46 12.77 17.73
N LYS A 895 8.98 13.67 16.89
CA LYS A 895 10.04 14.61 17.30
C LYS A 895 9.58 15.57 18.39
N LYS A 896 8.35 16.10 18.33
CA LYS A 896 7.77 16.96 19.39
C LYS A 896 7.71 16.21 20.73
N PHE A 897 7.25 14.96 20.68
CA PHE A 897 7.21 14.10 21.86
C PHE A 897 8.61 13.83 22.43
N LEU A 898 9.59 13.51 21.57
CA LEU A 898 10.98 13.33 22.00
C LEU A 898 11.58 14.58 22.65
N GLU A 899 11.35 15.76 22.08
CA GLU A 899 11.82 17.02 22.64
C GLU A 899 11.29 17.23 24.06
N PHE A 900 10.00 16.95 24.26
CA PHE A 900 9.36 17.03 25.56
C PHE A 900 9.92 15.97 26.54
N GLN A 901 9.87 14.69 26.16
CA GLN A 901 10.30 13.56 27.00
C GLN A 901 11.75 13.71 27.47
N LEU A 902 12.66 14.07 26.56
CA LEU A 902 14.08 14.22 26.88
C LEU A 902 14.34 15.42 27.80
N THR A 903 13.60 16.51 27.64
CA THR A 903 13.70 17.66 28.53
C THR A 903 13.31 17.27 29.96
N VAL A 904 12.20 16.55 30.13
CA VAL A 904 11.76 16.09 31.45
C VAL A 904 12.74 15.06 32.05
N ASN A 905 13.23 14.11 31.25
CA ASN A 905 14.20 13.11 31.72
C ASN A 905 15.50 13.74 32.21
N ILE A 906 16.10 14.62 31.40
CA ILE A 906 17.38 15.28 31.76
C ILE A 906 17.20 16.12 33.02
N THR A 907 16.10 16.87 33.12
CA THR A 907 15.85 17.72 34.30
C THR A 907 15.59 16.90 35.56
N ALA A 908 14.76 15.86 35.48
CA ALA A 908 14.46 15.01 36.62
C ALA A 908 15.71 14.28 37.13
N VAL A 909 16.54 13.72 36.24
CA VAL A 909 17.79 13.05 36.61
C VAL A 909 18.79 14.03 37.23
N LEU A 910 19.02 15.19 36.60
CA LEU A 910 19.96 16.20 37.14
C LEU A 910 19.48 16.77 38.48
N LEU A 911 18.20 17.10 38.60
CA LEU A 911 17.63 17.63 39.85
C LEU A 911 17.74 16.60 40.97
N THR A 912 17.38 15.34 40.72
CA THR A 912 17.46 14.25 41.70
C THR A 912 18.91 14.00 42.11
N PHE A 913 19.83 14.01 41.14
CA PHE A 913 21.27 13.85 41.42
C PHE A 913 21.82 15.00 42.28
N ILE A 914 21.66 16.25 41.83
CA ILE A 914 22.20 17.43 42.54
C ILE A 914 21.59 17.54 43.94
N SER A 915 20.28 17.37 44.07
CA SER A 915 19.60 17.48 45.36
C SER A 915 20.02 16.41 46.36
N ALA A 916 20.12 15.15 45.94
CA ALA A 916 20.56 14.07 46.82
C ALA A 916 22.03 14.23 47.26
N VAL A 917 22.90 14.74 46.37
CA VAL A 917 24.31 15.01 46.71
C VAL A 917 24.47 16.24 47.60
N ALA A 918 23.66 17.28 47.44
CA ALA A 918 23.78 18.51 48.22
C ALA A 918 23.03 18.46 49.57
N SER A 919 21.95 17.69 49.70
CA SER A 919 21.18 17.57 50.94
C SER A 919 21.98 16.87 52.06
N GLY A 920 21.95 17.39 53.29
CA GLY A 920 22.60 16.78 54.47
C GLY A 920 22.04 15.41 54.86
N SER A 921 20.74 15.20 54.60
CA SER A 921 19.99 13.98 54.92
C SER A 921 19.97 12.93 53.78
N GLN A 922 20.75 13.15 52.69
CA GLN A 922 20.81 12.29 51.50
C GLN A 922 19.45 12.03 50.83
N LYS A 923 18.45 12.88 51.10
CA LYS A 923 17.13 12.78 50.49
C LYS A 923 17.10 13.52 49.15
N SER A 924 16.50 12.89 48.15
CA SER A 924 16.08 13.55 46.91
C SER A 924 14.95 14.55 47.19
N VAL A 925 14.92 15.64 46.42
CA VAL A 925 13.82 16.62 46.44
C VAL A 925 12.49 16.03 45.99
N LEU A 926 12.53 15.12 45.01
CA LEU A 926 11.35 14.46 44.49
C LEU A 926 11.30 13.02 44.99
N THR A 927 10.14 12.62 45.50
CA THR A 927 9.93 11.25 45.99
C THR A 927 9.70 10.28 44.84
N ALA A 928 9.86 8.97 45.08
CA ALA A 928 9.64 7.95 44.06
C ALA A 928 8.23 8.00 43.47
N VAL A 929 7.21 8.20 44.30
CA VAL A 929 5.80 8.27 43.87
C VAL A 929 5.53 9.53 43.04
N GLN A 930 6.10 10.67 43.43
CA GLN A 930 6.02 11.92 42.66
C GLN A 930 6.68 11.77 41.28
N LEU A 931 7.82 11.09 41.20
CA LEU A 931 8.51 10.82 39.95
C LEU A 931 7.73 9.86 39.04
N LEU A 932 7.01 8.88 39.59
CA LEU A 932 6.09 8.03 38.83
C LEU A 932 4.89 8.82 38.28
N TRP A 933 4.39 9.82 39.02
CA TRP A 933 3.37 10.74 38.50
C TRP A 933 3.89 11.60 37.34
N VAL A 934 5.10 12.15 37.48
CA VAL A 934 5.77 12.87 36.39
C VAL A 934 5.96 11.97 35.18
N ASN A 935 6.37 10.70 35.39
CA ASN A 935 6.49 9.70 34.34
C ASN A 935 5.16 9.50 33.57
N LEU A 936 4.03 9.41 34.28
CA LEU A 936 2.72 9.29 33.63
C LEU A 936 2.36 10.52 32.77
N ILE A 937 2.66 11.74 33.27
CA ILE A 937 2.44 12.99 32.51
C ILE A 937 3.31 13.00 31.26
N MET A 938 4.61 12.75 31.43
CA MET A 938 5.58 12.92 30.35
C MET A 938 5.46 11.85 29.26
N ASP A 939 5.11 10.64 29.65
CA ASP A 939 5.15 9.50 28.75
C ASP A 939 3.78 9.26 28.13
N THR A 940 2.79 8.83 28.93
CA THR A 940 1.49 8.43 28.39
C THR A 940 0.65 9.61 27.93
N PHE A 941 0.48 10.62 28.79
CA PHE A 941 -0.41 11.75 28.48
C PHE A 941 0.18 12.63 27.37
N ALA A 942 1.47 12.97 27.44
CA ALA A 942 2.07 13.80 26.41
C ALA A 942 2.27 13.05 25.08
N ALA A 943 2.56 11.74 25.08
CA ALA A 943 2.54 10.97 23.83
C ALA A 943 1.18 11.08 23.14
N LEU A 944 0.08 10.93 23.88
CA LEU A 944 -1.27 11.01 23.33
C LEU A 944 -1.65 12.45 22.91
N ALA A 945 -1.21 13.46 23.66
CA ALA A 945 -1.48 14.86 23.35
C ALA A 945 -0.71 15.36 22.11
N LEU A 946 0.58 15.04 22.01
CA LEU A 946 1.47 15.51 20.94
C LEU A 946 1.38 14.65 19.67
N ALA A 947 1.06 13.36 19.77
CA ALA A 947 0.88 12.47 18.62
C ALA A 947 -0.36 12.80 17.76
N THR A 948 -1.32 13.55 18.30
CA THR A 948 -2.63 13.78 17.68
C THR A 948 -2.76 15.11 16.91
N ASP A 949 -1.66 15.85 16.76
CA ASP A 949 -1.65 17.11 16.02
C ASP A 949 -2.01 16.90 14.52
N PRO A 950 -2.90 17.73 13.95
CA PRO A 950 -3.29 17.63 12.54
C PRO A 950 -2.22 18.19 11.58
N PRO A 951 -2.13 17.68 10.34
CA PRO A 951 -1.18 18.17 9.35
C PRO A 951 -1.51 19.59 8.90
N THR A 952 -0.48 20.31 8.44
CA THR A 952 -0.60 21.67 7.89
C THR A 952 0.06 21.74 6.52
N GLU A 953 -0.44 22.62 5.64
CA GLU A 953 0.13 22.80 4.30
C GLU A 953 1.56 23.37 4.33
N GLU A 954 1.96 24.03 5.42
CA GLU A 954 3.35 24.46 5.64
C GLU A 954 4.35 23.29 5.54
N LEU A 955 3.90 22.05 5.82
CA LEU A 955 4.73 20.85 5.69
C LEU A 955 5.13 20.56 4.24
N LEU A 956 4.41 21.07 3.24
CA LEU A 956 4.74 20.93 1.82
C LEU A 956 5.80 21.94 1.35
N ASN A 957 6.13 22.97 2.14
CA ASN A 957 7.11 23.98 1.73
C ASN A 957 8.56 23.59 2.04
N ARG A 958 8.80 22.46 2.70
CA ARG A 958 10.14 21.95 3.01
C ARG A 958 10.50 20.74 2.14
N ALA A 959 11.78 20.57 1.87
CA ALA A 959 12.30 19.40 1.18
C ALA A 959 12.20 18.13 2.06
N PRO A 960 12.20 16.91 1.46
CA PRO A 960 12.24 15.65 2.20
C PRO A 960 13.53 15.52 3.04
N GLU A 961 13.43 14.89 4.21
CA GLU A 961 14.62 14.59 5.03
C GLU A 961 15.32 13.31 4.53
N PRO A 962 16.66 13.30 4.42
CA PRO A 962 17.38 12.11 4.01
C PRO A 962 17.33 11.02 5.09
N ARG A 963 17.39 9.74 4.71
CA ARG A 963 17.36 8.60 5.66
C ARG A 963 18.44 8.68 6.73
N SER A 964 19.60 9.25 6.40
CA SER A 964 20.76 9.44 7.29
C SER A 964 20.60 10.58 8.31
N ALA A 965 19.57 11.42 8.17
CA ALA A 965 19.33 12.54 9.07
C ALA A 965 19.15 12.05 10.52
N PRO A 966 19.77 12.73 11.49
CA PRO A 966 19.61 12.40 12.90
C PRO A 966 18.17 12.67 13.35
N LEU A 967 17.66 11.82 14.24
CA LEU A 967 16.29 11.94 14.75
C LEU A 967 16.11 13.21 15.60
N ILE A 968 17.08 13.50 16.46
CA ILE A 968 17.17 14.75 17.23
C ILE A 968 18.01 15.73 16.42
N THR A 969 17.45 16.88 16.06
CA THR A 969 18.19 17.93 15.34
C THR A 969 18.93 18.85 16.31
N LEU A 970 19.89 19.66 15.82
CA LEU A 970 20.56 20.67 16.65
C LEU A 970 19.58 21.66 17.29
N LYS A 971 18.51 22.00 16.56
CA LYS A 971 17.46 22.90 17.04
C LYS A 971 16.70 22.31 18.22
N MET A 972 16.43 21.00 18.16
CA MET A 972 15.83 20.27 19.29
C MET A 972 16.78 20.23 20.48
N TRP A 973 18.06 19.90 20.29
CA TRP A 973 19.05 19.91 21.38
C TRP A 973 19.16 21.27 22.06
N LYS A 974 19.15 22.36 21.29
CA LYS A 974 19.13 23.72 21.82
C LYS A 974 17.94 23.96 22.73
N MET A 975 16.75 23.53 22.30
CA MET A 975 15.52 23.68 23.09
C MET A 975 15.52 22.80 24.34
N ILE A 976 15.93 21.53 24.20
CA ILE A 976 16.03 20.55 25.30
C ILE A 976 16.97 21.08 26.39
N ILE A 977 18.20 21.48 26.02
CA ILE A 977 19.20 21.95 26.98
C ILE A 977 18.79 23.30 27.58
N GLY A 978 18.29 24.23 26.76
CA GLY A 978 17.87 25.56 27.23
C GLY A 978 16.74 25.49 28.27
N GLN A 979 15.70 24.70 27.99
CA GLN A 979 14.61 24.46 28.93
C GLN A 979 15.09 23.67 30.15
N ALA A 980 15.97 22.67 29.95
CA ALA A 980 16.47 21.89 31.07
C ALA A 980 17.27 22.72 32.07
N ILE A 981 18.15 23.60 31.58
CA ILE A 981 18.91 24.52 32.43
C ILE A 981 17.96 25.44 33.19
N PHE A 982 16.97 26.02 32.52
CA PHE A 982 15.98 26.89 33.18
C PHE A 982 15.25 26.16 34.31
N GLN A 983 14.71 24.98 34.04
CA GLN A 983 13.96 24.20 35.02
C GLN A 983 14.84 23.79 36.20
N VAL A 984 16.08 23.33 35.96
CA VAL A 984 17.03 22.97 37.02
C VAL A 984 17.38 24.19 37.87
N VAL A 985 17.73 25.33 37.25
CA VAL A 985 18.12 26.55 37.97
C VAL A 985 16.97 27.07 38.82
N VAL A 986 15.77 27.20 38.26
CA VAL A 986 14.59 27.68 38.99
C VAL A 986 14.27 26.77 40.18
N THR A 987 14.32 25.45 39.98
CA THR A 987 13.98 24.50 41.03
C THR A 987 15.04 24.49 42.15
N LEU A 988 16.33 24.59 41.80
CA LEU A 988 17.41 24.69 42.79
C LEU A 988 17.40 26.03 43.53
N VAL A 989 17.05 27.13 42.86
CA VAL A 989 16.89 28.44 43.49
C VAL A 989 15.75 28.40 44.50
N LEU A 990 14.61 27.81 44.16
CA LEU A 990 13.50 27.64 45.10
C LEU A 990 13.87 26.76 46.30
N LEU A 991 14.74 25.78 46.09
CA LEU A 991 15.15 24.84 47.14
C LEU A 991 16.20 25.40 48.11
N TYR A 992 17.21 26.10 47.58
CA TYR A 992 18.39 26.53 48.36
C TYR A 992 18.45 28.03 48.66
N SER A 993 17.64 28.85 47.99
CA SER A 993 17.59 30.28 48.25
C SER A 993 16.52 30.58 49.29
N ASP A 994 16.83 31.46 50.25
CA ASP A 994 15.93 31.90 51.32
C ASP A 994 14.84 32.88 50.83
N VAL A 995 14.42 32.77 49.56
CA VAL A 995 13.46 33.66 48.91
C VAL A 995 12.05 33.52 49.49
N LEU A 996 11.71 32.33 50.00
CA LEU A 996 10.37 32.02 50.53
C LEU A 996 10.32 31.96 52.06
N HIS A 997 11.44 32.18 52.77
CA HIS A 997 11.52 32.12 54.24
C HIS A 997 11.02 30.79 54.85
N TYR A 998 11.21 29.68 54.15
CA TYR A 998 10.96 28.34 54.66
C TYR A 998 12.27 27.59 54.82
N ASP A 999 12.36 26.75 55.84
CA ASP A 999 13.50 25.85 56.00
C ASP A 999 13.54 24.83 54.85
N SER A 1000 14.76 24.51 54.42
CA SER A 1000 15.07 23.59 53.32
C SER A 1000 14.53 22.16 53.51
N GLU A 1001 14.28 21.75 54.76
CA GLU A 1001 13.67 20.45 55.09
C GLU A 1001 12.14 20.50 55.31
N SER A 1002 11.49 21.63 55.09
CA SER A 1002 10.04 21.77 55.22
C SER A 1002 9.27 21.01 54.13
N VAL A 1003 8.26 20.22 54.52
CA VAL A 1003 7.35 19.52 53.60
C VAL A 1003 6.56 20.50 52.72
N VAL A 1004 6.30 21.71 53.22
CA VAL A 1004 5.64 22.77 52.45
C VAL A 1004 6.51 23.21 51.28
N LEU A 1005 7.81 23.42 51.52
CA LEU A 1005 8.76 23.82 50.47
C LEU A 1005 8.91 22.72 49.41
N GLN A 1006 9.03 21.46 49.84
CA GLN A 1006 9.08 20.31 48.92
C GLN A 1006 7.80 20.21 48.08
N THR A 1007 6.64 20.52 48.65
CA THR A 1007 5.37 20.56 47.92
C THR A 1007 5.36 21.70 46.89
N ILE A 1008 5.85 22.90 47.23
CA ILE A 1008 5.96 24.03 46.30
C ILE A 1008 6.91 23.69 45.14
N VAL A 1009 8.06 23.09 45.45
CA VAL A 1009 9.04 22.65 44.47
C VAL A 1009 8.46 21.60 43.53
N PHE A 1010 7.81 20.56 44.07
CA PHE A 1010 7.11 19.56 43.27
C PHE A 1010 6.05 20.19 42.37
N ASN A 1011 5.21 21.06 42.92
CA ASN A 1011 4.14 21.71 42.16
C ASN A 1011 4.70 22.61 41.04
N THR A 1012 5.73 23.39 41.34
CA THR A 1012 6.42 24.25 40.35
C THR A 1012 7.06 23.41 39.26
N PHE A 1013 7.72 22.30 39.61
CA PHE A 1013 8.32 21.40 38.64
C PHE A 1013 7.28 20.81 37.68
N VAL A 1014 6.13 20.35 38.19
CA VAL A 1014 5.03 19.85 37.34
C VAL A 1014 4.47 20.95 36.43
N PHE A 1015 4.23 22.16 36.93
CA PHE A 1015 3.75 23.26 36.08
C PHE A 1015 4.77 23.67 35.01
N CYS A 1016 6.07 23.66 35.32
CA CYS A 1016 7.12 23.84 34.33
C CYS A 1016 6.99 22.81 33.19
N GLN A 1017 6.66 21.55 33.48
CA GLN A 1017 6.43 20.54 32.43
C GLN A 1017 5.15 20.81 31.64
N ILE A 1018 4.03 21.08 32.32
CA ILE A 1018 2.75 21.37 31.66
C ILE A 1018 2.89 22.54 30.68
N PHE A 1019 3.53 23.63 31.07
CA PHE A 1019 3.75 24.77 30.17
C PHE A 1019 4.81 24.48 29.10
N ASN A 1020 5.85 23.70 29.41
CA ASN A 1020 6.84 23.29 28.41
C ASN A 1020 6.22 22.38 27.32
N GLU A 1021 5.18 21.61 27.64
CA GLU A 1021 4.43 20.81 26.66
C GLU A 1021 3.89 21.69 25.51
N ILE A 1022 3.46 22.92 25.81
CA ILE A 1022 3.02 23.89 24.80
C ILE A 1022 4.20 24.30 23.91
N ASN A 1023 5.36 24.59 24.49
CA ASN A 1023 6.58 24.94 23.75
C ASN A 1023 6.99 23.84 22.76
N CYS A 1024 6.97 22.59 23.20
CA CYS A 1024 7.40 21.44 22.38
C CYS A 1024 6.46 21.13 21.20
N ARG A 1025 5.27 21.77 21.09
CA ARG A 1025 4.39 21.61 19.91
C ARG A 1025 4.97 22.17 18.61
N ARG A 1026 6.00 23.02 18.69
CA ARG A 1026 6.67 23.66 17.54
C ARG A 1026 8.16 23.33 17.60
N ILE A 1027 8.66 22.62 16.59
CA ILE A 1027 10.09 22.26 16.45
C ILE A 1027 10.86 23.34 15.66
N ASP A 1028 10.16 24.15 14.88
CA ASP A 1028 10.75 25.22 14.08
C ASP A 1028 11.09 26.45 14.92
N SER A 1029 12.03 27.26 14.42
CA SER A 1029 12.49 28.49 15.09
C SER A 1029 11.46 29.63 15.05
N LYS A 1030 10.20 29.38 14.66
CA LYS A 1030 9.13 30.39 14.66
C LYS A 1030 8.67 30.68 16.09
N LEU A 1031 8.29 31.94 16.32
CA LEU A 1031 7.98 32.44 17.66
C LEU A 1031 6.55 32.11 18.12
N ASN A 1032 5.60 31.85 17.21
CA ASN A 1032 4.19 31.65 17.56
C ASN A 1032 3.88 30.19 17.95
N VAL A 1033 3.91 29.92 19.26
CA VAL A 1033 3.66 28.60 19.87
C VAL A 1033 2.17 28.24 19.90
N PHE A 1034 1.27 29.23 19.99
CA PHE A 1034 -0.17 29.02 20.12
C PHE A 1034 -0.88 28.76 18.79
N HIS A 1035 -0.16 28.81 17.67
CA HIS A 1035 -0.72 28.58 16.35
C HIS A 1035 -1.41 27.20 16.26
N ASN A 1036 -2.67 27.18 15.78
CA ASN A 1036 -3.50 25.97 15.64
C ASN A 1036 -3.74 25.15 16.92
N ILE A 1037 -3.58 25.72 18.12
CA ILE A 1037 -3.86 24.99 19.37
C ILE A 1037 -5.34 24.57 19.51
N THR A 1038 -6.26 25.42 19.05
CA THR A 1038 -7.71 25.18 19.15
C THR A 1038 -8.23 24.11 18.17
N LYS A 1039 -7.47 23.79 17.12
CA LYS A 1039 -7.84 22.72 16.18
C LYS A 1039 -7.68 21.33 16.79
N ASN A 1040 -6.71 21.15 17.71
CA ASN A 1040 -6.50 19.90 18.40
C ASN A 1040 -7.29 19.88 19.73
N LYS A 1041 -8.58 19.49 19.66
CA LYS A 1041 -9.43 19.35 20.85
C LYS A 1041 -8.89 18.31 21.84
N PHE A 1042 -8.16 17.30 21.35
CA PHE A 1042 -7.62 16.22 22.17
C PHE A 1042 -6.48 16.73 23.06
N PHE A 1043 -5.58 17.55 22.50
CA PHE A 1043 -4.52 18.23 23.26
C PHE A 1043 -5.08 19.05 24.42
N ILE A 1044 -6.11 19.88 24.16
CA ILE A 1044 -6.71 20.74 25.20
C ILE A 1044 -7.33 19.90 26.33
N PHE A 1045 -7.97 18.77 25.99
CA PHE A 1045 -8.54 17.87 26.98
C PHE A 1045 -7.47 17.25 27.88
N ILE A 1046 -6.37 16.75 27.32
CA ILE A 1046 -5.28 16.17 28.10
C ILE A 1046 -4.57 17.24 28.94
N PHE A 1047 -4.32 18.42 28.37
CA PHE A 1047 -3.74 19.54 29.09
C PHE A 1047 -4.58 19.92 30.32
N ALA A 1048 -5.90 20.01 30.17
CA ALA A 1048 -6.82 20.26 31.29
C ALA A 1048 -6.84 19.11 32.31
N LEU A 1049 -6.75 17.86 31.84
CA LEU A 1049 -6.67 16.68 32.69
C LEU A 1049 -5.40 16.68 33.56
N CYS A 1050 -4.24 17.06 33.01
CA CYS A 1050 -2.99 17.17 33.75
C CYS A 1050 -3.07 18.25 34.85
N ILE A 1051 -3.64 19.41 34.54
CA ILE A 1051 -3.85 20.48 35.54
C ILE A 1051 -4.80 20.01 36.65
N LEU A 1052 -5.93 19.40 36.27
CA LEU A 1052 -6.91 18.89 37.24
C LEU A 1052 -6.30 17.81 38.13
N GLY A 1053 -5.56 16.87 37.54
CA GLY A 1053 -4.84 15.82 38.26
C GLY A 1053 -3.86 16.40 39.28
N GLN A 1054 -3.09 17.41 38.89
CA GLN A 1054 -2.15 18.08 39.78
C GLN A 1054 -2.86 18.79 40.95
N VAL A 1055 -3.98 19.47 40.68
CA VAL A 1055 -4.81 20.12 41.72
C VAL A 1055 -5.38 19.10 42.70
N ILE A 1056 -5.79 17.92 42.23
CA ILE A 1056 -6.29 16.85 43.09
C ILE A 1056 -5.15 16.29 43.95
N ILE A 1057 -3.97 16.03 43.37
CA ILE A 1057 -2.84 15.45 44.10
C ILE A 1057 -2.35 16.39 45.20
N VAL A 1058 -2.19 17.68 44.93
CA VAL A 1058 -1.69 18.62 45.95
C VAL A 1058 -2.70 18.84 47.08
N ASN A 1059 -4.01 18.81 46.80
CA ASN A 1059 -5.04 19.03 47.82
C ASN A 1059 -5.43 17.76 48.61
N PHE A 1060 -5.38 16.58 47.97
CA PHE A 1060 -5.89 15.33 48.54
C PHE A 1060 -4.85 14.20 48.64
N GLY A 1061 -3.65 14.38 48.06
CA GLY A 1061 -2.62 13.33 48.00
C GLY A 1061 -1.90 13.05 49.33
N GLY A 1062 -1.92 14.02 50.25
CA GLY A 1062 -1.48 13.88 51.65
C GLY A 1062 -0.20 13.04 51.82
N VAL A 1063 -0.27 12.02 52.69
CA VAL A 1063 0.88 11.19 53.07
C VAL A 1063 1.40 10.31 51.91
N ALA A 1064 0.53 9.87 51.00
CA ALA A 1064 0.92 8.95 49.91
C ALA A 1064 1.89 9.61 48.91
N PHE A 1065 1.67 10.90 48.61
CA PHE A 1065 2.55 11.68 47.74
C PHE A 1065 3.56 12.53 48.52
N GLN A 1066 3.55 12.46 49.86
CA GLN A 1066 4.32 13.33 50.76
C GLN A 1066 4.11 14.83 50.44
N VAL A 1067 2.85 15.21 50.19
CA VAL A 1067 2.45 16.59 49.88
C VAL A 1067 1.53 17.14 50.96
N THR A 1068 1.60 18.46 51.17
CA THR A 1068 0.74 19.18 52.11
C THR A 1068 -0.16 20.16 51.37
N GLN A 1069 -1.32 20.48 51.94
CA GLN A 1069 -2.19 21.50 51.37
C GLN A 1069 -1.48 22.86 51.43
N VAL A 1070 -1.26 23.46 50.26
CA VAL A 1070 -0.62 24.77 50.11
C VAL A 1070 -1.68 25.85 49.85
N GLY A 1071 -1.41 27.07 50.32
CA GLY A 1071 -2.31 28.20 50.20
C GLY A 1071 -2.35 28.82 48.80
N GLY A 1072 -3.22 29.81 48.61
CA GLY A 1072 -3.37 30.54 47.35
C GLY A 1072 -2.09 31.23 46.85
N PRO A 1073 -1.29 31.90 47.71
CA PRO A 1073 -0.03 32.53 47.30
C PRO A 1073 1.00 31.54 46.76
N GLU A 1074 1.14 30.37 47.39
CA GLU A 1074 2.08 29.32 46.98
C GLU A 1074 1.69 28.73 45.62
N TRP A 1075 0.39 28.52 45.39
CA TRP A 1075 -0.13 28.15 44.07
C TRP A 1075 0.19 29.19 43.00
N ALA A 1076 0.01 30.48 43.31
CA ALA A 1076 0.33 31.56 42.38
C ALA A 1076 1.81 31.58 42.00
N ILE A 1077 2.71 31.36 42.97
CA ILE A 1077 4.16 31.27 42.73
C ILE A 1077 4.45 30.11 41.77
N ALA A 1078 3.95 28.90 42.05
CA ALA A 1078 4.19 27.73 41.22
C ALA A 1078 3.70 27.91 39.77
N ILE A 1079 2.51 28.50 39.59
CA ILE A 1079 1.93 28.75 38.27
C ILE A 1079 2.70 29.84 37.52
N VAL A 1080 3.01 30.96 38.17
CA VAL A 1080 3.73 32.08 37.54
C VAL A 1080 5.13 31.65 37.12
N VAL A 1081 5.83 30.93 37.99
CA VAL A 1081 7.16 30.40 37.67
C VAL A 1081 7.10 29.38 36.55
N GLY A 1082 6.11 28.48 36.56
CA GLY A 1082 5.87 27.56 35.45
C GLY A 1082 5.62 28.29 34.13
N LEU A 1083 4.83 29.37 34.15
CA LEU A 1083 4.51 30.18 32.98
C LEU A 1083 5.76 30.82 32.35
N LEU A 1084 6.80 31.12 33.14
CA LEU A 1084 8.08 31.65 32.64
C LEU A 1084 8.82 30.68 31.71
N SER A 1085 8.50 29.39 31.70
CA SER A 1085 9.04 28.44 30.71
C SER A 1085 8.68 28.84 29.27
N LEU A 1086 7.53 29.48 29.04
CA LEU A 1086 7.08 29.94 27.72
C LEU A 1086 7.98 31.06 27.13
N PRO A 1087 8.15 32.23 27.79
CA PRO A 1087 9.04 33.27 27.28
C PRO A 1087 10.49 32.82 27.20
N ILE A 1088 10.96 31.97 28.11
CA ILE A 1088 12.31 31.38 28.01
C ILE A 1088 12.44 30.53 26.76
N GLY A 1089 11.41 29.78 26.39
CA GLY A 1089 11.38 29.03 25.13
C GLY A 1089 11.54 29.94 23.91
N VAL A 1090 10.89 31.10 23.93
CA VAL A 1090 11.04 32.13 22.88
C VAL A 1090 12.47 32.66 22.84
N VAL A 1091 13.07 32.96 24.00
CA VAL A 1091 14.48 33.43 24.09
C VAL A 1091 15.44 32.38 23.53
N VAL A 1092 15.28 31.11 23.90
CA VAL A 1092 16.14 30.01 23.41
C VAL A 1092 16.03 29.86 21.88
N ARG A 1093 14.85 30.10 21.29
CA ARG A 1093 14.67 30.08 19.83
C ARG A 1093 15.40 31.22 19.11
N LEU A 1094 15.53 32.39 19.75
CA LEU A 1094 16.26 33.54 19.21
C LEU A 1094 17.79 33.34 19.21
N ILE A 1095 18.31 32.42 20.03
CA ILE A 1095 19.75 32.14 20.08
C ILE A 1095 20.19 31.45 18.77
N PRO A 1096 21.23 31.94 18.07
CA PRO A 1096 21.74 31.34 16.84
C PRO A 1096 22.30 29.92 17.04
N ASP A 1097 22.10 29.07 16.04
CA ASP A 1097 22.49 27.65 16.09
C ASP A 1097 24.02 27.44 16.19
N GLY A 1098 24.83 28.42 15.76
CA GLY A 1098 26.30 28.35 15.78
C GLY A 1098 26.93 28.24 17.17
N ILE A 1099 26.27 28.76 18.21
CA ILE A 1099 26.80 28.72 19.60
C ILE A 1099 26.70 27.31 20.17
N PHE A 1100 25.61 26.58 19.85
CA PHE A 1100 25.40 25.21 20.29
C PHE A 1100 26.16 24.18 19.45
N ALA A 1101 26.55 24.53 18.22
CA ALA A 1101 27.38 23.68 17.37
C ALA A 1101 28.75 23.35 17.99
N PHE A 1102 29.26 24.18 18.91
CA PHE A 1102 30.51 23.96 19.62
C PHE A 1102 30.46 22.78 20.62
N LEU A 1103 29.29 22.46 21.18
CA LEU A 1103 29.12 21.34 22.12
C LEU A 1103 29.35 19.97 21.46
N PHE A 1104 29.15 19.85 20.16
CA PHE A 1104 29.39 18.62 19.39
C PHE A 1104 30.76 18.68 18.71
N ARG A 1105 31.81 18.43 19.49
CA ARG A 1105 33.23 18.64 19.13
C ARG A 1105 33.78 17.64 18.10
N ASP A 1106 33.11 16.50 17.93
CA ASP A 1106 33.55 15.44 17.02
C ASP A 1106 33.28 15.81 15.55
N PRO A 1107 34.29 15.84 14.64
CA PRO A 1107 34.13 16.28 13.26
C PRO A 1107 33.08 15.50 12.48
N ALA A 1108 33.00 14.18 12.67
CA ALA A 1108 32.03 13.31 12.01
C ALA A 1108 30.60 13.59 12.49
N THR A 1109 30.44 13.81 13.80
CA THR A 1109 29.18 14.20 14.42
C THR A 1109 28.77 15.61 13.97
N ARG A 1110 29.70 16.56 13.95
CA ARG A 1110 29.49 17.93 13.49
C ARG A 1110 29.05 18.00 12.01
N GLN A 1111 29.62 17.17 11.14
CA GLN A 1111 29.22 17.06 9.73
C GLN A 1111 27.81 16.47 9.57
N ARG A 1112 27.43 15.52 10.43
CA ARG A 1112 26.10 14.89 10.49
C ARG A 1112 25.00 15.82 11.00
N TYR A 1113 25.32 16.75 11.89
CA TYR A 1113 24.37 17.66 12.54
C TYR A 1113 24.29 19.05 11.88
N LEU A 1114 25.39 19.57 11.31
CA LEU A 1114 25.42 20.89 10.65
C LEU A 1114 25.08 20.84 9.16
N GLY A 1115 24.87 19.66 8.58
CA GLY A 1115 24.42 19.49 7.20
C GLY A 1115 25.10 20.44 6.22
N GLY A 1116 26.35 20.17 5.83
CA GLY A 1116 26.95 20.79 4.65
C GLY A 1116 27.04 22.33 4.59
N ALA A 1117 26.86 23.08 5.68
CA ALA A 1117 26.92 24.55 5.61
C ALA A 1117 28.34 25.13 5.38
N TYR A 1118 29.40 24.30 5.42
CA TYR A 1118 30.80 24.75 5.25
C TYR A 1118 31.67 23.85 4.37
N ALA A 1119 31.07 22.92 3.63
CA ALA A 1119 31.74 22.32 2.48
C ALA A 1119 31.21 23.07 1.24
N GLY A 1120 32.11 23.52 0.36
CA GLY A 1120 31.72 24.06 -0.97
C GLY A 1120 30.71 23.13 -1.64
N PRO A 1121 29.88 23.64 -2.58
CA PRO A 1121 28.56 23.12 -2.91
C PRO A 1121 28.58 21.61 -3.22
N MET A 1122 28.42 20.78 -2.20
CA MET A 1122 27.87 19.44 -2.33
C MET A 1122 26.37 19.63 -2.28
N THR A 1123 25.84 19.95 -3.46
CA THR A 1123 24.43 19.94 -3.79
C THR A 1123 23.78 18.66 -3.28
N PRO A 1124 22.60 18.70 -2.65
CA PRO A 1124 21.79 17.50 -2.50
C PRO A 1124 21.60 16.90 -3.89
N ALA A 1125 21.72 15.58 -4.00
CA ALA A 1125 21.68 14.86 -5.27
C ALA A 1125 20.52 15.33 -6.15
N VAL A 1126 20.89 16.19 -7.10
CA VAL A 1126 20.44 16.30 -8.48
C VAL A 1126 18.94 16.44 -8.74
N TYR A 1127 18.25 17.41 -8.14
CA TYR A 1127 17.02 17.95 -8.73
C TYR A 1127 16.87 19.45 -8.42
N MET A 1128 17.73 20.28 -9.00
CA MET A 1128 17.48 21.72 -9.09
C MET A 1128 17.24 22.08 -10.55
N ALA A 1129 16.04 22.62 -10.80
CA ALA A 1129 15.67 23.19 -12.08
C ALA A 1129 16.66 24.29 -12.50
N GLY A 1130 16.84 24.41 -13.81
CA GLY A 1130 17.95 25.12 -14.44
C GLY A 1130 18.29 26.47 -13.85
N ASN A 1131 19.59 26.74 -13.67
CA ASN A 1131 20.31 27.82 -14.38
C ASN A 1131 21.80 27.95 -13.96
N GLU A 1132 22.57 26.87 -13.84
CA GLU A 1132 24.02 27.00 -13.55
C GLU A 1132 24.88 26.29 -14.61
N ARG A 1133 25.48 27.09 -15.50
CA ARG A 1133 26.41 26.67 -16.56
C ARG A 1133 27.82 26.32 -16.06
N VAL A 1134 28.10 26.43 -14.77
CA VAL A 1134 29.49 26.46 -14.24
C VAL A 1134 30.05 25.06 -13.91
N ALA A 1135 29.19 24.06 -13.68
CA ALA A 1135 29.66 22.72 -13.26
C ALA A 1135 30.13 21.80 -14.41
N TRP A 1136 29.94 22.18 -15.67
CA TRP A 1136 30.23 21.33 -16.84
C TRP A 1136 31.69 21.35 -17.31
N SER A 1137 32.48 22.37 -16.98
CA SER A 1137 33.87 22.47 -17.44
C SER A 1137 34.76 21.44 -16.75
N ASN A 1138 34.64 21.30 -15.43
CA ASN A 1138 35.54 20.47 -14.61
C ASN A 1138 35.32 18.96 -14.80
N ALA A 1139 34.08 18.53 -15.05
CA ALA A 1139 33.77 17.12 -15.33
C ALA A 1139 34.29 16.69 -16.72
N TYR A 1140 34.27 17.59 -17.70
CA TYR A 1140 34.80 17.34 -19.05
C TYR A 1140 36.33 17.20 -19.04
N THR A 1141 37.03 17.98 -18.20
CA THR A 1141 38.50 17.91 -18.07
C THR A 1141 38.96 16.59 -17.45
N HIS A 1142 38.23 16.07 -16.45
CA HIS A 1142 38.55 14.79 -15.82
C HIS A 1142 38.35 13.60 -16.77
N VAL A 1143 37.33 13.63 -17.62
CA VAL A 1143 37.08 12.59 -18.64
C VAL A 1143 38.15 12.66 -19.74
N GLN A 1144 38.58 13.85 -20.14
CA GLN A 1144 39.70 14.01 -21.08
C GLN A 1144 41.04 13.52 -20.52
N GLN A 1145 41.33 13.76 -19.24
CA GLN A 1145 42.55 13.27 -18.59
C GLN A 1145 42.56 11.74 -18.45
N GLY A 1146 41.40 11.12 -18.16
CA GLY A 1146 41.26 9.66 -18.12
C GLY A 1146 41.41 8.99 -19.49
N LEU A 1147 41.00 9.68 -20.57
CA LEU A 1147 41.18 9.21 -21.94
C LEU A 1147 42.63 9.38 -22.45
N GLN A 1148 43.41 10.32 -21.90
CA GLN A 1148 44.82 10.51 -22.25
C GLN A 1148 45.76 9.52 -21.55
N SER A 1149 45.37 8.93 -20.41
CA SER A 1149 46.20 7.96 -19.68
C SER A 1149 46.14 6.52 -20.22
N ALA A 1150 45.38 6.25 -21.28
CA ALA A 1150 45.15 4.89 -21.80
C ALA A 1150 45.93 4.57 -23.10
N HIS A 1151 47.05 5.22 -23.37
CA HIS A 1151 47.90 4.97 -24.56
C HIS A 1151 49.37 4.71 -24.17
N GLU A 1152 49.67 3.48 -23.77
CA GLU A 1152 51.01 2.88 -23.96
C GLU A 1152 50.83 1.48 -24.59
N PRO A 1153 51.49 1.16 -25.72
CA PRO A 1153 51.29 -0.12 -26.40
C PRO A 1153 52.39 -1.15 -26.05
N HIS A 1154 51.98 -2.36 -25.67
CA HIS A 1154 52.79 -3.58 -25.79
C HIS A 1154 52.34 -4.36 -27.05
N PRO A 1155 53.26 -4.89 -27.89
CA PRO A 1155 52.88 -5.58 -29.13
C PRO A 1155 52.78 -7.09 -28.90
N LEU A 1156 51.81 -7.77 -29.55
CA LEU A 1156 51.95 -9.16 -30.05
C LEU A 1156 50.78 -9.55 -31.00
N ASN A 1157 51.14 -9.56 -32.29
CA ASN A 1157 50.73 -10.39 -33.45
C ASN A 1157 49.35 -11.07 -33.63
N ASN A 1158 48.78 -10.71 -34.79
CA ASN A 1158 48.18 -11.52 -35.88
C ASN A 1158 46.73 -12.06 -35.81
N GLY A 1159 45.89 -11.56 -36.74
CA GLY A 1159 44.71 -12.29 -37.25
C GLY A 1159 43.57 -11.47 -37.88
N SER A 1160 43.80 -10.80 -39.01
CA SER A 1160 42.83 -10.31 -40.03
C SER A 1160 41.65 -9.39 -39.63
N SER A 1161 41.80 -8.13 -40.01
CA SER A 1161 40.78 -7.07 -40.17
C SER A 1161 40.23 -7.00 -41.60
N THR A 1162 38.96 -6.63 -41.77
CA THR A 1162 38.50 -5.53 -42.66
C THR A 1162 36.99 -5.28 -42.50
N LEU A 1163 36.61 -4.13 -41.93
CA LEU A 1163 35.69 -3.16 -42.55
C LEU A 1163 35.56 -1.89 -41.70
N ALA A 1164 36.36 -0.91 -42.13
CA ALA A 1164 36.22 0.54 -42.12
C ALA A 1164 35.29 1.23 -41.10
N ALA A 1165 35.93 1.96 -40.18
CA ALA A 1165 35.43 3.21 -39.65
C ALA A 1165 35.50 4.32 -40.71
N SER A 1166 34.50 5.19 -40.77
CA SER A 1166 34.68 6.56 -41.25
C SER A 1166 33.99 7.53 -40.29
N VAL A 1167 34.84 8.32 -39.63
CA VAL A 1167 34.53 9.45 -38.79
C VAL A 1167 34.32 10.67 -39.69
N VAL A 1168 33.24 11.41 -39.50
CA VAL A 1168 33.17 12.82 -39.90
C VAL A 1168 32.48 13.62 -38.80
N LEU A 1169 33.28 14.40 -38.06
CA LEU A 1169 32.89 15.68 -37.49
C LEU A 1169 33.27 16.74 -38.55
N PRO A 1170 32.47 17.81 -38.76
CA PRO A 1170 32.79 19.01 -37.98
C PRO A 1170 31.62 19.98 -37.66
N SER A 1171 31.90 20.80 -36.65
CA SER A 1171 31.64 22.26 -36.51
C SER A 1171 30.29 22.83 -36.03
N LEU A 1172 30.43 23.61 -34.95
CA LEU A 1172 29.58 24.65 -34.38
C LEU A 1172 29.59 25.96 -35.22
N VAL A 1173 28.57 26.80 -34.98
CA VAL A 1173 28.40 28.24 -35.30
C VAL A 1173 27.78 28.60 -36.67
N ALA A 1174 26.46 28.84 -36.67
CA ALA A 1174 25.81 29.96 -37.37
C ALA A 1174 24.32 30.02 -36.99
N THR A 1175 23.91 30.94 -36.11
CA THR A 1175 22.52 31.41 -36.03
C THR A 1175 22.51 32.91 -36.28
N ALA A 1176 22.25 33.27 -37.53
CA ALA A 1176 21.66 34.56 -37.90
C ALA A 1176 20.36 34.23 -38.68
N PRO A 1177 19.26 34.99 -38.47
CA PRO A 1177 17.93 34.59 -38.90
C PRO A 1177 17.63 35.05 -40.33
N SER A 1178 17.04 34.18 -41.15
CA SER A 1178 16.42 34.58 -42.42
C SER A 1178 14.92 34.24 -42.41
N THR A 1179 14.14 35.31 -42.20
CA THR A 1179 12.92 35.68 -42.94
C THR A 1179 12.14 34.59 -43.67
N GLY A 1180 10.88 34.36 -43.25
CA GLY A 1180 9.92 33.58 -44.04
C GLY A 1180 8.55 33.37 -43.40
N TRP A 1181 7.73 34.43 -43.33
CA TRP A 1181 6.26 34.43 -43.33
C TRP A 1181 5.49 33.72 -42.19
N VAL A 1182 5.03 34.54 -41.24
CA VAL A 1182 3.84 34.31 -40.41
C VAL A 1182 2.81 35.37 -40.84
N PRO A 1183 1.52 35.05 -41.07
CA PRO A 1183 0.51 36.05 -41.41
C PRO A 1183 0.18 36.93 -40.19
N ALA A 1184 -0.12 38.19 -40.49
CA ALA A 1184 -0.32 39.32 -39.59
C ALA A 1184 -1.57 39.23 -38.70
N ASP A 1185 -1.66 40.23 -37.78
CA ASP A 1185 -2.80 40.72 -37.00
C ASP A 1185 -2.83 40.21 -35.52
N TYR A 1186 -2.82 41.00 -34.43
CA TYR A 1186 -3.09 42.42 -34.15
C TYR A 1186 -2.36 42.90 -32.85
N GLU A 1187 -1.90 44.16 -32.90
CA GLU A 1187 -1.76 45.23 -31.89
C GLU A 1187 -0.97 45.13 -30.56
N HIS A 1188 -0.02 46.07 -30.47
CA HIS A 1188 0.73 46.55 -29.31
C HIS A 1188 -0.06 47.58 -28.49
N GLU A 1189 0.14 47.60 -27.18
CA GLU A 1189 0.12 48.83 -26.37
C GLU A 1189 1.44 48.97 -25.61
N ASN A 1190 2.03 50.16 -25.69
CA ASN A 1190 3.30 50.59 -25.11
C ASN A 1190 3.24 50.69 -23.58
N GLN A 1191 4.37 50.45 -22.90
CA GLN A 1191 5.03 51.51 -22.10
C GLN A 1191 6.41 51.06 -21.55
N ASP A 1192 7.39 51.89 -21.90
CA ASP A 1192 8.67 52.24 -21.29
C ASP A 1192 9.10 51.56 -19.97
N THR A 1193 10.34 51.08 -19.93
CA THR A 1193 11.35 51.66 -19.02
C THR A 1193 12.77 51.21 -19.40
N GLN A 1194 13.63 52.22 -19.54
CA GLN A 1194 15.08 52.17 -19.75
C GLN A 1194 15.79 51.41 -18.60
N PHE A 1195 16.92 50.75 -18.86
CA PHE A 1195 18.21 51.09 -18.22
C PHE A 1195 19.40 50.32 -18.83
N SER A 1196 20.32 51.13 -19.39
CA SER A 1196 21.76 51.01 -19.64
C SER A 1196 22.48 49.65 -19.52
N TYR A 1197 23.11 49.26 -20.63
CA TYR A 1197 24.30 48.40 -20.68
C TYR A 1197 25.55 49.16 -20.22
N THR A 1198 26.32 48.58 -19.31
CA THR A 1198 27.76 48.86 -19.15
C THR A 1198 28.54 47.56 -19.28
N SER A 1199 29.31 47.48 -20.36
CA SER A 1199 30.37 46.51 -20.61
C SER A 1199 31.50 46.64 -19.61
N ARG A 1200 31.99 45.52 -19.05
CA ARG A 1200 33.41 45.33 -18.76
C ARG A 1200 33.75 43.84 -18.68
N SER A 1201 34.71 43.50 -19.52
CA SER A 1201 35.50 42.27 -19.66
C SER A 1201 36.08 41.72 -18.35
N PHE A 1202 36.18 40.39 -18.24
CA PHE A 1202 37.33 39.58 -17.78
C PHE A 1202 36.99 38.11 -18.13
N HIS A 1203 37.70 37.43 -19.04
CA HIS A 1203 38.82 36.50 -18.73
C HIS A 1203 38.55 35.78 -17.39
N GLU A 1204 38.03 34.55 -17.37
CA GLU A 1204 38.57 33.28 -17.87
C GLU A 1204 37.45 32.30 -18.21
#